data_AF-R7LNE6-F1
#
_entry.id   AF-R7LNE6-F1
#
_cell.length_a   1.000
_cell.length_b   1.000
_cell.length_c   1.000
_cell.angle_alpha   90.00
_cell.angle_beta   90.00
_cell.angle_gamma   90.00
#
_symmetry.space_group_name_H-M   'P 1'
#
loop_
_entity.id
_entity.type
_entity.pdbx_description
1 polymer ?
#
loop_
_entity_poly.entity_id
_entity_poly.type
_entity_poly.pdbx_seq_one_letter_code
_entity_poly.pdbx_strand_id
1 'polypeptide(L)'
;MENSNTTNTITVEVTTKRNQGGKLEYYIKSEDKEEYKLIKTTTEEKYTYEELEQGKKYNIKVIAVAENKKTVELIVEQTTGKIGDLTEANAKFTYSPSTWTNGNVIATVSTDVTGFIIQTSKDGNTWSNTTSQTMSVNGPVYARLKTAEVIAEQTTGKIVDLTEANAKFTYSPSGWTNSSVTATVSTEITGYTIQTSTDGENWTSTASQTLTTNGPVYARLWDGINVGGMLTGNITKIDKTSPTISGSATMTGANTATLSATINDKESGLSQIKWEWGNTTSYENTVTDKYVKMNSSSAGAIESVTKTKALTGLSAGTTYYVRITAYDVAGNITKSITTTFKTAVAKIGTNYYSSISDAINAQNSSTIDLLVNVKEKINIPSNKNITLNLNEKTITTTTENKTICTILNYGTLTLKGNGTINSTGNIGGAIMNYGTLTNESVTITKDDSYSNWLVTNSGKFYMKGGVLQKTGGTNGAVLMNYGQFGMTGGKIISNDDNAVVSRDGGNSVIEGRGISIQGTILNDYSENENSKSSTICKYATINGNLLAYGEGVVNLIDCKMTGNVATNGKVVEIVTSSSGYNCYFYDTNSKYQDIRFPTWTRLNEQDDLIWHKANVGTRRNSRVWYYNVKKSEHNNESGVYHTDIYKGTYSVENFITGIDVELK
;
A
#
# COMPACT_ATOMS: atom_id res chain seq x y z
N MET A 1 14.06 -56.83 89.04
CA MET A 1 14.01 -56.68 87.58
C MET A 1 12.90 -55.68 87.32
N GLU A 2 13.23 -54.57 86.67
CA GLU A 2 12.24 -53.60 86.20
C GLU A 2 11.97 -53.86 84.73
N ASN A 3 10.69 -53.87 84.35
CA ASN A 3 10.30 -54.15 82.98
C ASN A 3 9.35 -53.06 82.48
N SER A 4 9.49 -52.70 81.21
CA SER A 4 8.57 -51.82 80.49
C SER A 4 8.32 -52.35 79.09
N ASN A 5 7.10 -52.25 78.61
CA ASN A 5 6.64 -52.80 77.35
C ASN A 5 5.94 -51.74 76.50
N THR A 6 6.16 -51.76 75.19
CA THR A 6 5.36 -51.03 74.19
C THR A 6 4.48 -52.02 73.41
N THR A 7 3.83 -51.57 72.33
CA THR A 7 3.03 -52.43 71.44
C THR A 7 3.85 -53.46 70.69
N ASN A 8 5.17 -53.28 70.55
CA ASN A 8 6.06 -54.15 69.78
C ASN A 8 7.44 -54.38 70.42
N THR A 9 7.68 -53.89 71.64
CA THR A 9 8.94 -54.12 72.35
C THR A 9 8.72 -54.47 73.82
N ILE A 10 9.65 -55.22 74.39
CA ILE A 10 9.75 -55.46 75.83
C ILE A 10 11.17 -55.12 76.25
N THR A 11 11.34 -54.21 77.21
CA THR A 11 12.62 -53.88 77.82
C THR A 11 12.68 -54.46 79.21
N VAL A 12 13.75 -55.17 79.52
CA VAL A 12 14.01 -55.73 80.84
C VAL A 12 15.33 -55.19 81.38
N GLU A 13 15.31 -54.85 82.66
CA GLU A 13 16.47 -54.33 83.39
C GLU A 13 16.68 -55.20 84.65
N VAL A 14 17.85 -55.83 84.74
CA VAL A 14 18.22 -56.79 85.78
C VAL A 14 19.36 -56.25 86.63
N THR A 15 19.23 -56.31 87.95
CA THR A 15 20.31 -55.89 88.87
C THR A 15 21.03 -57.11 89.42
N THR A 16 22.35 -57.18 89.26
CA THR A 16 23.16 -58.25 89.85
C THR A 16 23.82 -57.81 91.17
N LYS A 17 23.62 -58.54 92.27
CA LYS A 17 24.10 -58.14 93.63
C LYS A 17 25.56 -58.54 93.95
N ARG A 18 26.31 -59.17 93.03
CA ARG A 18 27.74 -59.49 93.19
C ARG A 18 28.50 -59.15 91.92
N ASN A 19 29.25 -58.05 91.95
CA ASN A 19 29.88 -57.38 90.80
C ASN A 19 31.20 -58.06 90.37
N GLN A 20 31.18 -59.38 90.11
CA GLN A 20 32.35 -60.15 89.63
C GLN A 20 32.25 -60.49 88.14
N GLY A 21 32.03 -59.47 87.28
CA GLY A 21 32.33 -59.54 85.85
C GLY A 21 31.62 -60.59 84.99
N GLY A 22 30.51 -61.18 85.46
CA GLY A 22 29.76 -62.22 84.74
C GLY A 22 28.99 -61.70 83.52
N LYS A 23 28.58 -62.63 82.62
CA LYS A 23 27.73 -62.31 81.46
C LYS A 23 26.26 -62.60 81.76
N LEU A 24 25.37 -61.86 81.10
CA LEU A 24 23.92 -62.05 81.11
C LEU A 24 23.48 -62.62 79.76
N GLU A 25 22.69 -63.68 79.82
CA GLU A 25 22.05 -64.30 78.64
C GLU A 25 20.55 -64.02 78.66
N TYR A 26 20.08 -63.33 77.63
CA TYR A 26 18.70 -62.85 77.47
C TYR A 26 17.94 -63.75 76.51
N TYR A 27 16.95 -64.47 77.02
CA TYR A 27 16.09 -65.38 76.26
C TYR A 27 14.65 -64.89 76.22
N ILE A 28 13.93 -65.24 75.17
CA ILE A 28 12.50 -64.96 75.02
C ILE A 28 11.75 -66.18 74.48
N LYS A 29 10.50 -66.31 74.89
CA LYS A 29 9.55 -67.32 74.42
C LYS A 29 8.16 -66.72 74.32
N SER A 30 7.53 -66.74 73.15
CA SER A 30 6.11 -66.37 73.02
C SER A 30 5.19 -67.47 73.58
N GLU A 31 3.96 -67.13 73.96
CA GLU A 31 2.97 -68.10 74.45
C GLU A 31 2.72 -69.28 73.50
N ASP A 32 2.82 -69.07 72.17
CA ASP A 32 2.62 -70.12 71.16
C ASP A 32 3.84 -71.03 70.91
N LYS A 33 4.93 -70.87 71.68
CA LYS A 33 6.18 -71.60 71.48
C LYS A 33 6.57 -72.34 72.76
N GLU A 34 7.04 -73.58 72.60
CA GLU A 34 7.42 -74.42 73.75
C GLU A 34 8.83 -74.10 74.27
N GLU A 35 9.74 -73.67 73.41
CA GLU A 35 11.16 -73.45 73.73
C GLU A 35 11.57 -71.97 73.80
N TYR A 36 12.58 -71.68 74.64
CA TYR A 36 13.19 -70.35 74.75
C TYR A 36 14.29 -70.13 73.70
N LYS A 37 14.27 -68.98 73.04
CA LYS A 37 15.32 -68.56 72.10
C LYS A 37 16.28 -67.59 72.78
N LEU A 38 17.59 -67.87 72.73
CA LEU A 38 18.63 -66.91 73.14
C LEU A 38 18.68 -65.76 72.13
N ILE A 39 18.56 -64.53 72.59
CA ILE A 39 18.60 -63.34 71.74
C ILE A 39 19.94 -62.62 71.87
N LYS A 40 20.46 -62.49 73.10
CA LYS A 40 21.70 -61.77 73.33
C LYS A 40 22.46 -62.32 74.53
N THR A 41 23.77 -62.38 74.41
CA THR A 41 24.71 -62.49 75.53
C THR A 41 25.47 -61.19 75.64
N THR A 42 25.39 -60.51 76.79
CA THR A 42 26.01 -59.20 77.01
C THR A 42 26.43 -59.03 78.48
N THR A 43 27.14 -57.97 78.80
CA THR A 43 27.37 -57.52 80.19
C THR A 43 26.42 -56.39 80.58
N GLU A 44 25.61 -55.90 79.64
CA GLU A 44 24.61 -54.86 79.89
C GLU A 44 23.45 -55.41 80.71
N GLU A 45 23.14 -54.71 81.80
CA GLU A 45 22.04 -55.03 82.72
C GLU A 45 20.66 -54.65 82.15
N LYS A 46 20.61 -54.01 80.98
CA LYS A 46 19.38 -53.62 80.29
C LYS A 46 19.38 -54.15 78.87
N TYR A 47 18.26 -54.76 78.46
CA TYR A 47 18.09 -55.23 77.10
C TYR A 47 16.66 -55.01 76.60
N THR A 48 16.52 -54.56 75.36
CA THR A 48 15.23 -54.36 74.68
C THR A 48 15.05 -55.42 73.60
N TYR A 49 13.99 -56.21 73.73
CA TYR A 49 13.49 -57.12 72.71
C TYR A 49 12.61 -56.33 71.75
N GLU A 50 12.99 -56.28 70.49
CA GLU A 50 12.30 -55.54 69.42
C GLU A 50 11.54 -56.50 68.50
N GLU A 51 10.71 -55.95 67.59
CA GLU A 51 9.95 -56.69 66.59
C GLU A 51 8.98 -57.76 67.15
N LEU A 52 8.46 -57.55 68.36
CA LEU A 52 7.51 -58.47 68.98
C LEU A 52 6.09 -58.27 68.43
N GLU A 53 5.34 -59.37 68.34
CA GLU A 53 3.94 -59.33 67.94
C GLU A 53 3.11 -58.59 69.00
N GLN A 54 2.17 -57.78 68.54
CA GLN A 54 1.34 -56.91 69.37
C GLN A 54 0.26 -57.68 70.14
N GLY A 55 -0.01 -57.26 71.40
CA GLY A 55 -1.06 -57.85 72.23
C GLY A 55 -0.77 -59.27 72.68
N LYS A 56 0.47 -59.74 72.51
CA LYS A 56 0.90 -61.14 72.67
C LYS A 56 1.73 -61.30 73.91
N LYS A 57 1.58 -62.43 74.58
CA LYS A 57 2.29 -62.74 75.83
C LYS A 57 3.63 -63.40 75.55
N TYR A 58 4.66 -62.94 76.26
CA TYR A 58 6.03 -63.42 76.18
C TYR A 58 6.58 -63.74 77.58
N ASN A 59 7.28 -64.86 77.69
CA ASN A 59 8.09 -65.20 78.83
C ASN A 59 9.54 -64.84 78.53
N ILE A 60 10.12 -63.97 79.35
CA ILE A 60 11.50 -63.51 79.28
C ILE A 60 12.31 -64.27 80.32
N LYS A 61 13.36 -64.95 79.90
CA LYS A 61 14.28 -65.66 80.80
C LYS A 61 15.66 -65.02 80.72
N VAL A 62 16.19 -64.59 81.85
CA VAL A 62 17.54 -64.04 81.95
C VAL A 62 18.38 -64.95 82.83
N ILE A 63 19.53 -65.37 82.30
CA ILE A 63 20.48 -66.21 83.02
C ILE A 63 21.75 -65.40 83.28
N ALA A 64 22.07 -65.21 84.56
CA ALA A 64 23.34 -64.63 84.96
C ALA A 64 24.38 -65.74 85.12
N VAL A 65 25.48 -65.63 84.38
CA VAL A 65 26.58 -66.62 84.36
C VAL A 65 27.82 -66.00 84.99
N ALA A 66 28.22 -66.50 86.16
CA ALA A 66 29.45 -66.07 86.84
C ALA A 66 30.69 -66.69 86.19
N GLU A 67 31.89 -66.10 86.38
CA GLU A 67 33.16 -66.62 85.83
C GLU A 67 33.46 -68.07 86.25
N ASN A 68 33.04 -68.47 87.45
CA ASN A 68 33.15 -69.85 87.94
C ASN A 68 32.09 -70.81 87.36
N LYS A 69 31.38 -70.39 86.31
CA LYS A 69 30.31 -71.11 85.59
C LYS A 69 29.07 -71.44 86.41
N LYS A 70 28.90 -70.86 87.61
CA LYS A 70 27.62 -70.95 88.33
C LYS A 70 26.60 -70.01 87.67
N THR A 71 25.37 -70.49 87.54
CA THR A 71 24.28 -69.73 86.91
C THR A 71 23.13 -69.48 87.89
N VAL A 72 22.46 -68.35 87.72
CA VAL A 72 21.18 -68.03 88.36
C VAL A 72 20.22 -67.60 87.25
N GLU A 73 19.02 -68.19 87.22
CA GLU A 73 17.97 -67.82 86.27
C GLU A 73 16.86 -67.00 86.91
N LEU A 74 16.28 -66.11 86.11
CA LEU A 74 15.07 -65.35 86.41
C LEU A 74 14.13 -65.41 85.21
N ILE A 75 12.87 -65.73 85.45
CA ILE A 75 11.83 -65.74 84.41
C ILE A 75 10.74 -64.74 84.78
N VAL A 76 10.34 -63.92 83.81
CA VAL A 76 9.24 -62.96 83.95
C VAL A 76 8.32 -63.00 82.74
N GLU A 77 7.02 -62.93 82.99
CA GLU A 77 6.01 -62.85 81.95
C GLU A 77 5.67 -61.38 81.66
N GLN A 78 5.54 -61.02 80.38
CA GLN A 78 5.22 -59.68 79.89
C GLN A 78 4.34 -59.78 78.64
N THR A 79 3.34 -58.91 78.51
CA THR A 79 2.45 -58.85 77.34
C THR A 79 2.69 -57.55 76.58
N THR A 80 2.91 -57.59 75.28
CA THR A 80 3.05 -56.36 74.46
C THR A 80 1.72 -55.60 74.43
N GLY A 81 1.77 -54.27 74.39
CA GLY A 81 0.56 -53.41 74.36
C GLY A 81 -0.29 -53.63 73.10
N LYS A 82 -1.56 -53.20 73.13
CA LYS A 82 -2.44 -53.16 71.94
C LYS A 82 -2.54 -51.74 71.37
N ILE A 83 -2.55 -51.60 70.06
CA ILE A 83 -2.93 -50.38 69.33
C ILE A 83 -4.44 -50.19 69.48
N GLY A 84 -4.87 -48.96 69.78
CA GLY A 84 -6.29 -48.59 69.81
C GLY A 84 -6.86 -48.45 68.40
N ASP A 85 -8.08 -48.91 68.19
CA ASP A 85 -8.75 -48.84 66.89
C ASP A 85 -9.09 -47.39 66.48
N LEU A 86 -9.03 -47.11 65.17
CA LEU A 86 -9.71 -45.93 64.62
C LEU A 86 -11.22 -46.21 64.65
N THR A 87 -11.96 -45.30 65.26
CA THR A 87 -13.41 -45.32 65.37
C THR A 87 -13.98 -44.05 64.77
N GLU A 88 -15.28 -44.01 64.49
CA GLU A 88 -15.95 -42.78 64.02
C GLU A 88 -15.79 -41.60 65.00
N ALA A 89 -15.48 -41.88 66.27
CA ALA A 89 -15.27 -40.85 67.29
C ALA A 89 -13.90 -40.15 67.21
N ASN A 90 -12.89 -40.79 66.61
CA ASN A 90 -11.50 -40.27 66.60
C ASN A 90 -10.89 -40.15 65.19
N ALA A 91 -11.65 -40.45 64.13
CA ALA A 91 -11.23 -40.30 62.74
C ALA A 91 -12.22 -39.47 61.93
N LYS A 92 -11.73 -38.50 61.15
CA LYS A 92 -12.55 -37.63 60.30
C LYS A 92 -12.12 -37.74 58.84
N PHE A 93 -13.08 -38.08 57.98
CA PHE A 93 -12.91 -38.06 56.52
C PHE A 93 -13.41 -36.74 55.93
N THR A 94 -12.68 -36.23 54.94
CA THR A 94 -13.01 -35.04 54.15
C THR A 94 -12.84 -35.35 52.66
N TYR A 95 -13.63 -34.72 51.81
CA TYR A 95 -13.68 -35.02 50.38
C TYR A 95 -13.53 -33.74 49.56
N SER A 96 -12.67 -33.75 48.53
CA SER A 96 -12.47 -32.63 47.61
C SER A 96 -12.56 -33.07 46.14
N PRO A 97 -13.48 -32.52 45.33
CA PRO A 97 -14.56 -31.61 45.75
C PRO A 97 -15.58 -32.32 46.65
N SER A 98 -16.25 -31.56 47.54
CA SER A 98 -17.27 -32.07 48.47
C SER A 98 -18.68 -32.14 47.86
N THR A 99 -18.80 -31.76 46.57
CA THR A 99 -20.04 -31.76 45.78
C THR A 99 -19.92 -32.71 44.59
N TRP A 100 -21.05 -33.08 43.98
CA TRP A 100 -21.08 -33.89 42.77
C TRP A 100 -20.13 -33.35 41.70
N THR A 101 -19.26 -34.22 41.19
CA THR A 101 -18.26 -33.92 40.16
C THR A 101 -18.22 -35.06 39.14
N ASN A 102 -17.88 -34.72 37.90
CA ASN A 102 -17.55 -35.71 36.86
C ASN A 102 -16.04 -36.00 36.78
N GLY A 103 -15.25 -35.41 37.67
CA GLY A 103 -13.82 -35.67 37.85
C GLY A 103 -13.51 -36.52 39.08
N ASN A 104 -12.22 -36.68 39.38
CA ASN A 104 -11.78 -37.46 40.54
C ASN A 104 -12.09 -36.74 41.85
N VAL A 105 -12.42 -37.52 42.90
CA VAL A 105 -12.59 -37.03 44.28
C VAL A 105 -11.42 -37.51 45.13
N ILE A 106 -10.81 -36.62 45.90
CA ILE A 106 -9.76 -36.98 46.87
C ILE A 106 -10.41 -37.11 48.26
N ALA A 107 -10.41 -38.33 48.80
CA ALA A 107 -10.83 -38.62 50.16
C ALA A 107 -9.62 -38.55 51.09
N THR A 108 -9.64 -37.67 52.08
CA THR A 108 -8.54 -37.46 53.04
C THR A 108 -9.02 -37.76 54.46
N VAL A 109 -8.26 -38.57 55.20
CA VAL A 109 -8.52 -38.91 56.60
C VAL A 109 -7.57 -38.17 57.54
N SER A 110 -8.10 -37.77 58.68
CA SER A 110 -7.36 -37.14 59.78
C SER A 110 -7.78 -37.77 61.12
N THR A 111 -6.88 -37.77 62.10
CA THR A 111 -7.15 -38.29 63.46
C THR A 111 -6.33 -37.51 64.48
N ASP A 112 -6.85 -37.41 65.69
CA ASP A 112 -6.15 -36.80 66.82
C ASP A 112 -5.24 -37.81 67.56
N VAL A 113 -5.22 -39.07 67.13
CA VAL A 113 -4.35 -40.12 67.67
C VAL A 113 -2.90 -39.87 67.22
N THR A 114 -2.03 -39.53 68.19
CA THR A 114 -0.61 -39.22 67.95
C THR A 114 0.28 -40.46 68.11
N GLY A 115 1.48 -40.43 67.52
CA GLY A 115 2.48 -41.51 67.64
C GLY A 115 2.39 -42.65 66.61
N PHE A 116 1.49 -42.53 65.63
CA PHE A 116 1.29 -43.50 64.54
C PHE A 116 1.22 -42.78 63.19
N ILE A 117 1.48 -43.49 62.10
CA ILE A 117 1.20 -43.03 60.74
C ILE A 117 -0.16 -43.55 60.27
N ILE A 118 -0.89 -42.75 59.51
CA ILE A 118 -2.16 -43.18 58.91
C ILE A 118 -1.88 -43.90 57.59
N GLN A 119 -2.46 -45.09 57.43
CA GLN A 119 -2.56 -45.77 56.14
C GLN A 119 -3.98 -45.67 55.60
N THR A 120 -4.12 -45.55 54.28
CA THR A 120 -5.41 -45.61 53.59
C THR A 120 -5.44 -46.72 52.55
N SER A 121 -6.65 -47.18 52.22
CA SER A 121 -6.89 -48.24 51.25
C SER A 121 -8.21 -48.03 50.50
N LYS A 122 -8.28 -48.50 49.25
CA LYS A 122 -9.50 -48.52 48.44
C LYS A 122 -10.29 -49.83 48.56
N ASP A 123 -9.64 -50.90 49.00
CA ASP A 123 -10.18 -52.27 49.01
C ASP A 123 -10.20 -52.92 50.41
N GLY A 124 -9.61 -52.26 51.42
CA GLY A 124 -9.48 -52.75 52.79
C GLY A 124 -8.34 -53.76 52.98
N ASN A 125 -7.67 -54.20 51.91
CA ASN A 125 -6.66 -55.25 51.93
C ASN A 125 -5.26 -54.70 51.57
N THR A 126 -5.20 -53.78 50.62
CA THR A 126 -3.97 -53.17 50.11
C THR A 126 -3.82 -51.77 50.69
N TRP A 127 -2.79 -51.55 51.50
CA TRP A 127 -2.64 -50.34 52.31
C TRP A 127 -1.46 -49.48 51.86
N SER A 128 -1.67 -48.17 51.77
CA SER A 128 -0.63 -47.19 51.42
C SER A 128 -0.37 -46.23 52.59
N ASN A 129 0.89 -45.86 52.85
CA ASN A 129 1.30 -44.87 53.87
C ASN A 129 0.96 -43.43 53.42
N THR A 130 -0.32 -43.16 53.22
CA THR A 130 -0.82 -41.84 52.83
C THR A 130 -2.14 -41.58 53.53
N THR A 131 -2.39 -40.31 53.85
CA THR A 131 -3.62 -39.83 54.47
C THR A 131 -4.76 -39.67 53.47
N SER A 132 -4.56 -39.96 52.17
CA SER A 132 -5.59 -39.72 51.14
C SER A 132 -5.62 -40.75 50.02
N GLN A 133 -6.79 -40.91 49.40
CA GLN A 133 -7.02 -41.72 48.20
C GLN A 133 -7.77 -40.92 47.13
N THR A 134 -7.31 -41.01 45.88
CA THR A 134 -8.00 -40.44 44.72
C THR A 134 -8.97 -41.47 44.14
N MET A 135 -10.26 -41.16 44.15
CA MET A 135 -11.36 -42.00 43.70
C MET A 135 -11.91 -41.49 42.37
N SER A 136 -11.86 -42.34 41.34
CA SER A 136 -12.42 -42.08 40.01
C SER A 136 -13.80 -42.73 39.80
N VAL A 137 -14.25 -43.54 40.76
CA VAL A 137 -15.57 -44.20 40.82
C VAL A 137 -16.08 -44.21 42.26
N ASN A 138 -17.39 -44.28 42.45
CA ASN A 138 -17.98 -44.37 43.79
C ASN A 138 -17.56 -45.68 44.49
N GLY A 139 -17.08 -45.59 45.73
CA GLY A 139 -16.66 -46.74 46.52
C GLY A 139 -16.16 -46.36 47.91
N PRO A 140 -15.98 -47.34 48.81
CA PRO A 140 -15.48 -47.10 50.16
C PRO A 140 -14.00 -46.67 50.16
N VAL A 141 -13.60 -45.92 51.19
CA VAL A 141 -12.20 -45.62 51.51
C VAL A 141 -11.96 -46.00 52.96
N TYR A 142 -10.95 -46.83 53.20
CA TYR A 142 -10.60 -47.36 54.52
C TYR A 142 -9.37 -46.64 55.07
N ALA A 143 -9.29 -46.50 56.39
CA ALA A 143 -8.13 -45.94 57.10
C ALA A 143 -7.76 -46.80 58.31
N ARG A 144 -6.46 -46.92 58.61
CA ARG A 144 -5.94 -47.57 59.83
C ARG A 144 -4.65 -46.91 60.32
N LEU A 145 -4.29 -47.14 61.58
CA LEU A 145 -3.01 -46.71 62.15
C LEU A 145 -1.93 -47.78 61.95
N LYS A 146 -0.72 -47.36 61.61
CA LYS A 146 0.50 -48.19 61.62
C LYS A 146 1.56 -47.53 62.49
N THR A 147 2.33 -48.30 63.24
CA THR A 147 3.48 -47.82 64.03
C THR A 147 4.49 -47.13 63.12
N ALA A 148 4.97 -45.94 63.50
CA ALA A 148 6.00 -45.25 62.75
C ALA A 148 7.32 -46.04 62.80
N GLU A 149 7.88 -46.36 61.64
CA GLU A 149 9.16 -47.06 61.49
C GLU A 149 10.26 -45.98 61.57
N VAL A 150 11.08 -46.03 62.62
CA VAL A 150 12.17 -45.06 62.83
C VAL A 150 13.33 -45.43 61.91
N ILE A 151 13.48 -44.70 60.80
CA ILE A 151 14.68 -44.77 59.96
C ILE A 151 15.66 -43.72 60.48
N ALA A 152 16.86 -44.16 60.87
CA ALA A 152 17.93 -43.29 61.32
C ALA A 152 18.37 -42.31 60.21
N GLU A 153 18.41 -41.00 60.51
CA GLU A 153 18.93 -39.96 59.63
C GLU A 153 20.46 -40.02 59.54
N GLN A 154 20.98 -40.06 58.31
CA GLN A 154 22.37 -39.76 58.00
C GLN A 154 22.41 -38.36 57.37
N THR A 155 23.00 -37.38 58.05
CA THR A 155 23.14 -36.01 57.53
C THR A 155 24.15 -35.96 56.37
N THR A 156 23.68 -35.62 55.17
CA THR A 156 24.51 -35.28 54.00
C THR A 156 24.94 -33.81 54.06
N GLY A 157 26.15 -33.50 53.57
CA GLY A 157 26.71 -32.15 53.58
C GLY A 157 25.95 -31.19 52.67
N LYS A 158 25.65 -29.98 53.16
CA LYS A 158 24.97 -28.92 52.40
C LYS A 158 25.96 -28.18 51.49
N ILE A 159 25.74 -28.19 50.17
CA ILE A 159 26.46 -27.34 49.21
C ILE A 159 25.98 -25.88 49.33
N VAL A 160 26.86 -24.91 49.09
CA VAL A 160 26.50 -23.49 49.06
C VAL A 160 25.59 -23.18 47.84
N ASP A 161 24.54 -22.41 48.07
CA ASP A 161 23.58 -22.08 47.02
C ASP A 161 24.12 -20.97 46.10
N LEU A 162 23.87 -21.09 44.79
CA LEU A 162 24.08 -19.96 43.89
C LEU A 162 22.96 -18.93 44.11
N THR A 163 23.37 -17.68 44.31
CA THR A 163 22.48 -16.54 44.49
C THR A 163 22.99 -15.38 43.65
N GLU A 164 22.16 -14.35 43.46
CA GLU A 164 22.59 -13.12 42.77
C GLU A 164 23.76 -12.41 43.49
N ALA A 165 24.01 -12.71 44.76
CA ALA A 165 25.10 -12.12 45.53
C ALA A 165 26.47 -12.77 45.26
N ASN A 166 26.50 -14.03 44.81
CA ASN A 166 27.74 -14.81 44.66
C ASN A 166 27.95 -15.38 43.24
N ALA A 167 27.00 -15.16 42.33
CA ALA A 167 27.09 -15.58 40.95
C ALA A 167 26.32 -14.63 40.01
N LYS A 168 26.73 -14.60 38.74
CA LYS A 168 26.16 -13.69 37.74
C LYS A 168 26.03 -14.38 36.38
N PHE A 169 24.89 -14.14 35.74
CA PHE A 169 24.69 -14.43 34.33
C PHE A 169 25.15 -13.26 33.43
N THR A 170 25.86 -13.60 32.37
CA THR A 170 26.17 -12.71 31.25
C THR A 170 25.60 -13.27 29.96
N TYR A 171 25.13 -12.39 29.08
CA TYR A 171 24.44 -12.76 27.84
C TYR A 171 25.22 -12.27 26.61
N SER A 172 25.41 -13.14 25.63
CA SER A 172 26.07 -12.82 24.37
C SER A 172 25.25 -13.29 23.17
N PRO A 173 24.76 -12.38 22.29
CA PRO A 173 24.82 -10.93 22.43
C PRO A 173 23.98 -10.42 23.61
N SER A 174 24.30 -9.22 24.12
CA SER A 174 23.59 -8.57 25.24
C SER A 174 22.42 -7.67 24.80
N GLY A 175 22.37 -7.35 23.50
CA GLY A 175 21.28 -6.61 22.86
C GLY A 175 20.20 -7.53 22.29
N TRP A 176 19.20 -6.91 21.66
CA TRP A 176 18.24 -7.63 20.83
C TRP A 176 18.94 -8.36 19.68
N THR A 177 18.47 -9.56 19.39
CA THR A 177 18.98 -10.41 18.30
C THR A 177 17.87 -11.27 17.73
N ASN A 178 17.95 -11.57 16.45
CA ASN A 178 17.12 -12.57 15.79
C ASN A 178 17.75 -13.97 15.71
N SER A 179 18.90 -14.13 16.36
CA SER A 179 19.64 -15.38 16.42
C SER A 179 19.55 -16.00 17.81
N SER A 180 20.53 -16.79 18.21
CA SER A 180 20.62 -17.33 19.56
C SER A 180 21.32 -16.37 20.52
N VAL A 181 21.05 -16.55 21.81
CA VAL A 181 21.77 -15.90 22.92
C VAL A 181 22.39 -16.98 23.78
N THR A 182 23.68 -16.82 24.08
CA THR A 182 24.39 -17.66 25.04
C THR A 182 24.36 -16.98 26.41
N ALA A 183 23.75 -17.64 27.39
CA ALA A 183 23.81 -17.27 28.80
C ALA A 183 24.96 -18.04 29.46
N THR A 184 25.91 -17.31 30.05
CA THR A 184 27.06 -17.87 30.77
C THR A 184 26.98 -17.46 32.23
N VAL A 185 27.02 -18.42 33.15
CA VAL A 185 27.09 -18.16 34.59
C VAL A 185 28.55 -18.16 35.05
N SER A 186 28.86 -17.27 35.97
CA SER A 186 30.17 -17.19 36.64
C SER A 186 29.98 -17.02 38.14
N THR A 187 30.89 -17.58 38.94
CA THR A 187 30.92 -17.46 40.41
C THR A 187 32.36 -17.44 40.89
N GLU A 188 32.60 -16.82 42.04
CA GLU A 188 33.89 -16.85 42.73
C GLU A 188 34.05 -18.08 43.64
N ILE A 189 32.97 -18.87 43.82
CA ILE A 189 32.98 -20.07 44.64
C ILE A 189 33.77 -21.17 43.91
N THR A 190 34.87 -21.60 44.51
CA THR A 190 35.77 -22.63 43.95
C THR A 190 35.50 -24.02 44.54
N GLY A 191 35.94 -25.08 43.84
CA GLY A 191 35.88 -26.47 44.35
C GLY A 191 34.63 -27.25 43.92
N TYR A 192 33.77 -26.66 43.09
CA TYR A 192 32.55 -27.29 42.57
C TYR A 192 32.50 -27.19 41.05
N THR A 193 31.75 -28.11 40.42
CA THR A 193 31.41 -28.02 38.99
C THR A 193 30.14 -27.21 38.82
N ILE A 194 30.15 -26.24 37.90
CA ILE A 194 28.93 -25.53 37.49
C ILE A 194 28.15 -26.45 36.55
N GLN A 195 26.88 -26.68 36.90
CA GLN A 195 25.91 -27.27 35.99
C GLN A 195 24.91 -26.22 35.55
N THR A 196 24.47 -26.30 34.30
CA THR A 196 23.38 -25.47 33.76
C THR A 196 22.30 -26.31 33.11
N SER A 197 21.10 -25.74 33.03
CA SER A 197 19.89 -26.39 32.51
C SER A 197 18.97 -25.37 31.83
N THR A 198 18.15 -25.83 30.88
CA THR A 198 17.10 -25.04 30.22
C THR A 198 15.70 -25.30 30.78
N ASP A 199 15.51 -26.38 31.55
CA ASP A 199 14.22 -26.81 32.10
C ASP A 199 14.21 -26.91 33.63
N GLY A 200 15.38 -26.85 34.28
CA GLY A 200 15.55 -26.99 35.73
C GLY A 200 15.63 -28.45 36.19
N GLU A 201 15.47 -29.41 35.27
CA GLU A 201 15.39 -30.84 35.56
C GLU A 201 16.57 -31.61 34.95
N ASN A 202 16.92 -31.31 33.70
CA ASN A 202 18.00 -31.92 32.95
C ASN A 202 19.24 -31.04 32.97
N TRP A 203 20.34 -31.54 33.55
CA TRP A 203 21.53 -30.75 33.86
C TRP A 203 22.73 -31.19 33.04
N THR A 204 23.53 -30.22 32.61
CA THR A 204 24.78 -30.45 31.88
C THR A 204 25.92 -29.75 32.61
N SER A 205 27.09 -30.41 32.71
CA SER A 205 28.28 -29.88 33.37
C SER A 205 29.01 -28.87 32.48
N THR A 206 28.32 -27.76 32.19
CA THR A 206 28.84 -26.60 31.45
C THR A 206 28.35 -25.32 32.12
N ALA A 207 29.15 -24.27 32.05
CA ALA A 207 28.82 -22.95 32.60
C ALA A 207 27.92 -22.12 31.67
N SER A 208 27.48 -22.65 30.52
CA SER A 208 26.68 -21.88 29.57
C SER A 208 25.61 -22.69 28.85
N GLN A 209 24.49 -22.02 28.57
CA GLN A 209 23.43 -22.52 27.69
C GLN A 209 23.20 -21.55 26.54
N THR A 210 22.89 -22.07 25.36
CA THR A 210 22.53 -21.27 24.20
C THR A 210 21.07 -21.50 23.85
N LEU A 211 20.26 -20.45 23.91
CA LEU A 211 18.83 -20.53 23.61
C LEU A 211 18.53 -19.80 22.30
N THR A 212 17.53 -20.32 21.58
CA THR A 212 17.00 -19.75 20.34
C THR A 212 15.64 -19.09 20.52
N THR A 213 15.14 -19.04 21.75
CA THR A 213 13.86 -18.43 22.18
C THR A 213 14.05 -17.81 23.56
N ASN A 214 13.25 -16.81 23.89
CA ASN A 214 13.24 -16.24 25.24
C ASN A 214 12.83 -17.30 26.26
N GLY A 215 13.46 -17.29 27.44
CA GLY A 215 13.22 -18.29 28.46
C GLY A 215 14.26 -18.29 29.59
N PRO A 216 13.97 -19.05 30.66
CA PRO A 216 14.87 -19.18 31.79
C PRO A 216 16.09 -20.06 31.45
N VAL A 217 17.19 -19.78 32.13
CA VAL A 217 18.40 -20.61 32.17
C VAL A 217 18.76 -20.79 33.64
N TYR A 218 18.99 -22.04 34.04
CA TYR A 218 19.26 -22.38 35.43
C TYR A 218 20.72 -22.75 35.62
N ALA A 219 21.27 -22.42 36.78
CA ALA A 219 22.62 -22.78 37.19
C ALA A 219 22.64 -23.32 38.62
N ARG A 220 23.48 -24.30 38.90
CA ARG A 220 23.74 -24.83 40.25
C ARG A 220 25.18 -25.31 40.40
N LEU A 221 25.63 -25.45 41.64
CA LEU A 221 26.90 -26.11 41.97
C LEU A 221 26.68 -27.61 42.20
N TRP A 222 27.67 -28.41 41.80
CA TRP A 222 27.66 -29.87 41.93
C TRP A 222 29.05 -30.37 42.34
N ASP A 223 29.12 -31.22 43.37
CA ASP A 223 30.37 -31.78 43.92
C ASP A 223 30.66 -33.23 43.44
N GLY A 224 29.80 -33.80 42.60
CA GLY A 224 29.86 -35.23 42.23
C GLY A 224 28.68 -36.04 42.77
N ILE A 225 28.10 -35.62 43.89
CA ILE A 225 27.04 -36.35 44.62
C ILE A 225 25.90 -35.41 45.02
N ASN A 226 26.22 -34.30 45.67
CA ASN A 226 25.26 -33.31 46.17
C ASN A 226 25.09 -32.15 45.18
N VAL A 227 23.98 -31.41 45.32
CA VAL A 227 23.67 -30.21 44.52
C VAL A 227 23.35 -29.04 45.44
N GLY A 228 23.79 -27.85 45.05
CA GLY A 228 23.36 -26.60 45.69
C GLY A 228 22.03 -26.09 45.15
N GLY A 229 21.50 -25.04 45.78
CA GLY A 229 20.35 -24.29 45.31
C GLY A 229 20.56 -23.68 43.92
N MET A 230 19.44 -23.41 43.25
CA MET A 230 19.39 -23.02 41.84
C MET A 230 19.33 -21.50 41.69
N LEU A 231 20.22 -20.94 40.85
CA LEU A 231 20.15 -19.57 40.35
C LEU A 231 19.48 -19.56 38.97
N THR A 232 18.53 -18.65 38.78
CA THR A 232 17.81 -18.48 37.51
C THR A 232 18.25 -17.21 36.79
N GLY A 233 18.72 -17.33 35.56
CA GLY A 233 18.88 -16.24 34.60
C GLY A 233 17.74 -16.27 33.57
N ASN A 234 17.48 -15.15 32.90
CA ASN A 234 16.40 -15.05 31.91
C ASN A 234 16.91 -14.39 30.62
N ILE A 235 16.77 -15.10 29.49
CA ILE A 235 16.97 -14.53 28.16
C ILE A 235 15.66 -13.90 27.70
N THR A 236 15.68 -12.61 27.40
CA THR A 236 14.48 -11.80 27.10
C THR A 236 14.56 -11.00 25.80
N LYS A 237 15.66 -11.11 25.05
CA LYS A 237 15.98 -10.25 23.90
C LYS A 237 16.20 -11.02 22.59
N ILE A 238 15.52 -12.14 22.44
CA ILE A 238 15.41 -12.85 21.18
C ILE A 238 14.08 -12.46 20.53
N ASP A 239 14.14 -11.91 19.33
CA ASP A 239 12.99 -11.61 18.48
C ASP A 239 13.28 -12.11 17.08
N LYS A 240 12.49 -13.09 16.63
CA LYS A 240 12.63 -13.72 15.30
C LYS A 240 11.51 -13.31 14.35
N THR A 241 10.60 -12.47 14.82
CA THR A 241 9.41 -12.11 14.09
C THR A 241 9.71 -10.87 13.28
N SER A 242 9.63 -10.97 11.95
CA SER A 242 9.87 -9.79 11.12
C SER A 242 8.73 -8.77 11.29
N PRO A 243 9.04 -7.46 11.26
CA PRO A 243 8.01 -6.43 11.37
C PRO A 243 7.05 -6.51 10.19
N THR A 244 5.79 -6.10 10.37
CA THR A 244 4.85 -5.96 9.24
C THR A 244 4.92 -4.56 8.65
N ILE A 245 4.73 -4.42 7.33
CA ILE A 245 4.82 -3.14 6.62
C ILE A 245 3.67 -2.97 5.62
N SER A 246 3.04 -1.79 5.63
CA SER A 246 2.16 -1.30 4.58
C SER A 246 2.70 0.01 4.02
N GLY A 247 3.02 0.03 2.73
CA GLY A 247 3.69 1.15 2.07
C GLY A 247 2.82 1.80 0.99
N SER A 248 2.93 3.12 0.84
CA SER A 248 2.33 3.87 -0.25
C SER A 248 3.26 4.97 -0.76
N ALA A 249 3.02 5.40 -2.00
CA ALA A 249 3.74 6.51 -2.63
C ALA A 249 2.72 7.44 -3.28
N THR A 250 2.87 8.74 -3.06
CA THR A 250 1.93 9.74 -3.58
C THR A 250 2.69 10.91 -4.18
N MET A 251 2.36 11.24 -5.43
CA MET A 251 2.85 12.44 -6.08
C MET A 251 2.35 13.69 -5.33
N THR A 252 3.22 14.64 -5.08
CA THR A 252 2.86 15.92 -4.43
C THR A 252 3.14 17.14 -5.31
N GLY A 253 3.82 16.95 -6.45
CA GLY A 253 4.15 18.02 -7.37
C GLY A 253 4.76 17.51 -8.68
N ALA A 254 5.21 18.46 -9.50
CA ALA A 254 5.93 18.17 -10.74
C ALA A 254 7.25 17.42 -10.48
N ASN A 255 7.96 17.77 -9.41
CA ASN A 255 9.29 17.25 -9.11
C ASN A 255 9.38 16.66 -7.69
N THR A 256 8.24 16.38 -7.06
CA THR A 256 8.15 15.98 -5.66
C THR A 256 7.12 14.87 -5.45
N ALA A 257 7.36 14.05 -4.43
CA ALA A 257 6.44 13.00 -3.97
C ALA A 257 6.65 12.74 -2.47
N THR A 258 5.74 11.99 -1.86
CA THR A 258 5.85 11.53 -0.48
C THR A 258 5.69 10.02 -0.45
N LEU A 259 6.64 9.34 0.17
CA LEU A 259 6.53 7.93 0.54
C LEU A 259 5.96 7.84 1.96
N SER A 260 5.12 6.85 2.22
CA SER A 260 4.56 6.57 3.53
C SER A 260 4.68 5.08 3.84
N ALA A 261 5.01 4.77 5.09
CA ALA A 261 5.09 3.41 5.58
C ALA A 261 4.46 3.32 6.97
N THR A 262 3.54 2.39 7.14
CA THR A 262 3.04 1.97 8.46
C THR A 262 3.71 0.66 8.83
N ILE A 263 4.47 0.65 9.93
CA ILE A 263 5.23 -0.48 10.42
C ILE A 263 4.64 -0.92 11.76
N ASN A 264 4.44 -2.22 11.95
CA ASN A 264 4.02 -2.78 13.22
C ASN A 264 4.91 -3.96 13.59
N ASP A 265 5.55 -3.84 14.75
CA ASP A 265 6.42 -4.83 15.35
C ASP A 265 6.05 -4.99 16.82
N LYS A 266 5.92 -6.22 17.33
CA LYS A 266 5.39 -6.48 18.68
C LYS A 266 6.45 -6.76 19.73
N GLU A 267 7.71 -6.96 19.34
CA GLU A 267 8.76 -7.49 20.22
C GLU A 267 9.90 -6.47 20.36
N SER A 268 10.83 -6.41 19.39
CA SER A 268 12.01 -5.54 19.49
C SER A 268 11.77 -4.11 19.00
N GLY A 269 10.69 -3.84 18.27
CA GLY A 269 10.26 -2.54 17.80
C GLY A 269 11.05 -2.00 16.59
N LEU A 270 10.58 -0.90 15.99
CA LEU A 270 11.23 -0.32 14.79
C LEU A 270 12.66 0.22 15.07
N SER A 271 13.65 -0.22 14.28
CA SER A 271 15.01 0.33 14.28
C SER A 271 15.22 1.38 13.19
N GLN A 272 15.02 1.02 11.93
CA GLN A 272 15.31 1.90 10.79
C GLN A 272 14.42 1.57 9.58
N ILE A 273 14.24 2.56 8.71
CA ILE A 273 13.54 2.40 7.43
C ILE A 273 14.48 2.82 6.30
N LYS A 274 14.70 1.93 5.34
CA LYS A 274 15.37 2.23 4.07
C LYS A 274 14.32 2.49 3.00
N TRP A 275 14.34 3.69 2.45
CA TRP A 275 13.50 4.13 1.34
C TRP A 275 14.28 3.97 0.04
N GLU A 276 13.70 3.33 -0.97
CA GLU A 276 14.35 3.07 -2.26
C GLU A 276 13.40 3.50 -3.38
N TRP A 277 13.89 4.30 -4.33
CA TRP A 277 13.10 4.74 -5.48
C TRP A 277 13.96 4.89 -6.72
N GLY A 278 13.34 4.75 -7.89
CA GLY A 278 14.06 4.79 -9.15
C GLY A 278 13.18 4.79 -10.38
N ASN A 279 13.78 5.06 -11.53
CA ASN A 279 13.11 4.96 -12.83
C ASN A 279 12.92 3.49 -13.27
N THR A 280 13.64 2.58 -12.62
CA THR A 280 13.53 1.14 -12.82
C THR A 280 13.39 0.42 -11.48
N THR A 281 13.18 -0.90 -11.52
CA THR A 281 13.17 -1.77 -10.33
C THR A 281 14.55 -2.01 -9.72
N SER A 282 15.61 -1.39 -10.24
CA SER A 282 16.93 -1.33 -9.60
C SER A 282 17.00 -0.25 -8.51
N TYR A 283 16.04 0.68 -8.45
CA TYR A 283 15.93 1.73 -7.44
C TYR A 283 17.22 2.54 -7.27
N GLU A 284 17.54 3.38 -8.26
CA GLU A 284 18.82 4.09 -8.34
C GLU A 284 19.09 5.05 -7.17
N ASN A 285 18.06 5.39 -6.38
CA ASN A 285 18.16 6.26 -5.24
C ASN A 285 17.74 5.55 -3.94
N THR A 286 18.44 5.85 -2.85
CA THR A 286 18.08 5.35 -1.53
C THR A 286 18.43 6.34 -0.42
N VAL A 287 17.63 6.32 0.64
CA VAL A 287 17.93 7.02 1.89
C VAL A 287 17.48 6.15 3.06
N THR A 288 18.19 6.21 4.19
CA THR A 288 17.84 5.43 5.40
C THR A 288 17.61 6.36 6.57
N ASP A 289 16.45 6.23 7.20
CA ASP A 289 16.14 6.88 8.47
C ASP A 289 16.36 5.90 9.62
N LYS A 290 17.19 6.30 10.58
CA LYS A 290 17.48 5.52 11.79
C LYS A 290 16.71 6.11 12.97
N TYR A 291 16.00 5.26 13.71
CA TYR A 291 15.23 5.62 14.91
C TYR A 291 15.89 5.09 16.17
N VAL A 292 16.30 3.81 16.14
CA VAL A 292 17.03 3.14 17.22
C VAL A 292 18.19 2.33 16.62
N LYS A 293 19.29 2.20 17.36
CA LYS A 293 20.45 1.41 16.94
C LYS A 293 20.07 -0.08 16.85
N MET A 294 20.30 -0.69 15.69
CA MET A 294 20.14 -2.13 15.46
C MET A 294 21.04 -2.93 16.42
N ASN A 295 20.53 -4.06 16.89
CA ASN A 295 21.13 -4.96 17.87
C ASN A 295 21.52 -4.27 19.19
N SER A 296 20.75 -3.26 19.60
CA SER A 296 20.97 -2.56 20.87
C SER A 296 20.18 -3.19 22.01
N SER A 297 20.50 -2.79 23.25
CA SER A 297 19.82 -3.27 24.45
C SER A 297 18.42 -2.69 24.66
N SER A 298 18.05 -1.64 23.92
CA SER A 298 16.79 -0.90 24.07
C SER A 298 15.85 -1.25 22.93
N ALA A 299 14.57 -1.52 23.23
CA ALA A 299 13.56 -1.73 22.20
C ALA A 299 13.24 -0.43 21.44
N GLY A 300 12.78 -0.57 20.20
CA GLY A 300 12.16 0.48 19.40
C GLY A 300 10.70 0.68 19.77
N ALA A 301 9.97 1.42 18.93
CA ALA A 301 8.51 1.51 19.08
C ALA A 301 7.88 0.14 18.75
N ILE A 302 7.22 -0.47 19.74
CA ILE A 302 6.56 -1.79 19.68
C ILE A 302 5.06 -1.69 19.33
N GLU A 303 4.61 -0.52 18.92
CA GLU A 303 3.26 -0.26 18.43
C GLU A 303 3.30 0.11 16.94
N SER A 304 2.14 0.11 16.31
CA SER A 304 2.00 0.55 14.91
C SER A 304 2.42 2.01 14.76
N VAL A 305 3.42 2.28 13.92
CA VAL A 305 3.94 3.61 13.64
C VAL A 305 3.89 3.93 12.16
N THR A 306 3.44 5.14 11.82
CA THR A 306 3.49 5.66 10.44
C THR A 306 4.64 6.65 10.30
N LYS A 307 5.47 6.47 9.27
CA LYS A 307 6.58 7.34 8.91
C LYS A 307 6.47 7.76 7.45
N THR A 308 6.94 8.96 7.15
CA THR A 308 6.90 9.51 5.80
C THR A 308 8.26 10.01 5.36
N LYS A 309 8.49 10.00 4.04
CA LYS A 309 9.68 10.56 3.41
C LYS A 309 9.29 11.43 2.23
N ALA A 310 9.59 12.72 2.31
CA ALA A 310 9.47 13.64 1.19
C ALA A 310 10.61 13.42 0.19
N LEU A 311 10.27 13.35 -1.09
CA LEU A 311 11.17 13.25 -2.22
C LEU A 311 11.17 14.58 -2.99
N THR A 312 12.35 15.03 -3.40
CA THR A 312 12.55 16.25 -4.20
C THR A 312 13.53 15.97 -5.34
N GLY A 313 13.59 16.86 -6.33
CA GLY A 313 14.51 16.72 -7.47
C GLY A 313 14.11 15.63 -8.48
N LEU A 314 12.85 15.17 -8.46
CA LEU A 314 12.36 14.20 -9.42
C LEU A 314 12.14 14.83 -10.79
N SER A 315 12.17 14.04 -11.86
CA SER A 315 11.77 14.50 -13.18
C SER A 315 10.24 14.51 -13.30
N ALA A 316 9.68 15.55 -13.92
CA ALA A 316 8.23 15.66 -14.12
C ALA A 316 7.72 14.68 -15.19
N GLY A 317 6.45 14.29 -15.11
CA GLY A 317 5.82 13.29 -15.99
C GLY A 317 6.45 11.90 -16.00
N THR A 318 7.26 11.57 -15.00
CA THR A 318 8.11 10.38 -14.96
C THR A 318 7.57 9.36 -13.97
N THR A 319 7.56 8.09 -14.37
CA THR A 319 7.17 6.97 -13.49
C THR A 319 8.36 6.55 -12.63
N TYR A 320 8.13 6.40 -11.33
CA TYR A 320 9.08 5.91 -10.35
C TYR A 320 8.59 4.62 -9.71
N TYR A 321 9.47 3.65 -9.58
CA TYR A 321 9.32 2.42 -8.81
C TYR A 321 9.82 2.65 -7.40
N VAL A 322 9.10 2.14 -6.40
CA VAL A 322 9.39 2.35 -4.99
C VAL A 322 9.40 1.02 -4.24
N ARG A 323 10.36 0.86 -3.33
CA ARG A 323 10.40 -0.20 -2.32
C ARG A 323 10.78 0.38 -0.98
N ILE A 324 10.14 -0.09 0.08
CA ILE A 324 10.42 0.34 1.45
C ILE A 324 10.87 -0.89 2.24
N THR A 325 12.00 -0.80 2.92
CA THR A 325 12.53 -1.88 3.76
C THR A 325 12.55 -1.42 5.21
N ALA A 326 11.83 -2.12 6.08
CA ALA A 326 11.85 -1.90 7.52
C ALA A 326 12.77 -2.90 8.22
N TYR A 327 13.45 -2.43 9.24
CA TYR A 327 14.26 -3.23 10.14
C TYR A 327 13.77 -3.02 11.57
N ASP A 328 13.60 -4.09 12.32
CA ASP A 328 13.40 -4.01 13.77
C ASP A 328 14.75 -3.89 14.51
N VAL A 329 14.72 -3.78 15.84
CA VAL A 329 15.94 -3.67 16.64
C VAL A 329 16.71 -4.99 16.73
N ALA A 330 16.06 -6.15 16.61
CA ALA A 330 16.71 -7.46 16.58
C ALA A 330 17.42 -7.78 15.25
N GLY A 331 17.16 -6.98 14.20
CA GLY A 331 17.75 -7.13 12.87
C GLY A 331 16.89 -7.94 11.89
N ASN A 332 15.64 -8.25 12.21
CA ASN A 332 14.71 -8.81 11.22
C ASN A 332 14.33 -7.75 10.19
N ILE A 333 13.98 -8.22 8.99
CA ILE A 333 13.85 -7.37 7.81
C ILE A 333 12.55 -7.71 7.09
N THR A 334 11.78 -6.68 6.75
CA THR A 334 10.63 -6.81 5.87
C THR A 334 10.68 -5.79 4.75
N LYS A 335 10.39 -6.25 3.53
CA LYS A 335 10.30 -5.40 2.34
C LYS A 335 8.83 -5.25 1.94
N SER A 336 8.42 -4.03 1.62
CA SER A 336 7.13 -3.79 1.00
C SER A 336 7.08 -4.43 -0.40
N ILE A 337 5.87 -4.65 -0.90
CA ILE A 337 5.68 -4.84 -2.33
C ILE A 337 6.21 -3.63 -3.11
N THR A 338 6.63 -3.86 -4.35
CA THR A 338 6.99 -2.77 -5.26
C THR A 338 5.73 -2.02 -5.67
N THR A 339 5.73 -0.71 -5.46
CA THR A 339 4.68 0.19 -5.95
C THR A 339 5.25 1.19 -6.95
N THR A 340 4.38 1.91 -7.65
CA THR A 340 4.80 2.98 -8.57
C THR A 340 3.98 4.24 -8.37
N PHE A 341 4.57 5.38 -8.72
CA PHE A 341 3.84 6.63 -8.89
C PHE A 341 4.40 7.37 -10.11
N LYS A 342 3.58 8.21 -10.73
CA LYS A 342 4.01 9.10 -11.82
C LYS A 342 3.96 10.53 -11.33
N THR A 343 5.04 11.29 -11.54
CA THR A 343 5.08 12.72 -11.24
C THR A 343 4.20 13.51 -12.19
N ALA A 344 3.86 14.74 -11.80
CA ALA A 344 2.80 15.49 -12.47
C ALA A 344 3.17 15.85 -13.91
N VAL A 345 2.17 15.77 -14.80
CA VAL A 345 2.27 16.34 -16.16
C VAL A 345 1.47 17.62 -16.30
N ALA A 346 0.43 17.78 -15.48
CA ALA A 346 -0.50 18.90 -15.55
C ALA A 346 -0.86 19.41 -14.15
N LYS A 347 -1.30 20.66 -14.06
CA LYS A 347 -1.85 21.23 -12.83
C LYS A 347 -3.07 22.12 -13.08
N ILE A 348 -3.90 22.25 -12.05
CA ILE A 348 -4.98 23.23 -11.96
C ILE A 348 -4.80 23.96 -10.63
N GLY A 349 -4.43 25.25 -10.68
CA GLY A 349 -4.06 26.00 -9.48
C GLY A 349 -2.90 25.32 -8.73
N THR A 350 -3.17 24.86 -7.50
CA THR A 350 -2.20 24.14 -6.65
C THR A 350 -2.30 22.61 -6.75
N ASN A 351 -3.28 22.08 -7.49
CA ASN A 351 -3.51 20.64 -7.61
C ASN A 351 -2.75 20.06 -8.81
N TYR A 352 -2.12 18.91 -8.61
CA TYR A 352 -1.27 18.24 -9.60
C TYR A 352 -1.91 16.95 -10.11
N TYR A 353 -1.69 16.63 -11.38
CA TYR A 353 -2.29 15.49 -12.07
C TYR A 353 -1.24 14.71 -12.88
N SER A 354 -1.33 13.38 -12.84
CA SER A 354 -0.46 12.44 -13.57
C SER A 354 -0.74 12.34 -15.07
N SER A 355 -1.92 12.81 -15.50
CA SER A 355 -2.36 12.90 -16.89
C SER A 355 -3.20 14.17 -17.11
N ILE A 356 -3.33 14.59 -18.38
CA ILE A 356 -4.23 15.68 -18.75
C ILE A 356 -5.69 15.22 -18.58
N SER A 357 -5.99 13.94 -18.84
CA SER A 357 -7.31 13.35 -18.65
C SER A 357 -7.78 13.40 -17.19
N ASP A 358 -6.90 13.11 -16.23
CA ASP A 358 -7.22 13.22 -14.80
C ASP A 358 -7.58 14.68 -14.44
N ALA A 359 -6.84 15.65 -14.97
CA ALA A 359 -7.12 17.07 -14.77
C ALA A 359 -8.47 17.49 -15.38
N ILE A 360 -8.80 17.03 -16.60
CA ILE A 360 -10.11 17.28 -17.24
C ILE A 360 -11.25 16.68 -16.44
N ASN A 361 -11.07 15.47 -15.91
CA ASN A 361 -12.10 14.78 -15.13
C ASN A 361 -12.39 15.50 -13.81
N ALA A 362 -11.38 16.09 -13.18
CA ALA A 362 -11.49 16.68 -11.85
C ALA A 362 -12.42 17.91 -11.76
N GLN A 363 -12.58 18.69 -12.84
CA GLN A 363 -13.37 19.93 -12.82
C GLN A 363 -14.17 20.11 -14.11
N ASN A 364 -15.34 20.74 -14.05
CA ASN A 364 -16.13 21.04 -15.25
C ASN A 364 -15.59 22.24 -16.04
N SER A 365 -15.01 23.21 -15.33
CA SER A 365 -14.39 24.38 -15.94
C SER A 365 -13.05 24.68 -15.27
N SER A 366 -11.96 24.75 -16.04
CA SER A 366 -10.63 25.03 -15.48
C SER A 366 -9.63 25.48 -16.54
N THR A 367 -8.55 26.13 -16.08
CA THR A 367 -7.31 26.24 -16.85
C THR A 367 -6.36 25.13 -16.40
N ILE A 368 -5.94 24.30 -17.34
CA ILE A 368 -4.97 23.22 -17.15
C ILE A 368 -3.63 23.71 -17.68
N ASP A 369 -2.65 23.84 -16.80
CA ASP A 369 -1.27 24.17 -17.16
C ASP A 369 -0.47 22.90 -17.39
N LEU A 370 0.11 22.78 -18.59
CA LEU A 370 1.01 21.70 -18.92
C LEU A 370 2.40 21.97 -18.34
N LEU A 371 3.02 20.95 -17.74
CA LEU A 371 4.29 21.04 -17.02
C LEU A 371 5.45 20.43 -17.82
N VAL A 372 5.15 19.45 -18.68
CA VAL A 372 6.12 18.71 -19.51
C VAL A 372 5.51 18.37 -20.85
N ASN A 373 6.34 17.93 -21.81
CA ASN A 373 5.84 17.32 -23.03
C ASN A 373 5.09 16.03 -22.69
N VAL A 374 3.92 15.85 -23.27
CA VAL A 374 3.02 14.73 -22.95
C VAL A 374 2.71 13.91 -24.19
N LYS A 375 2.67 12.59 -24.01
CA LYS A 375 2.17 11.63 -24.99
C LYS A 375 0.82 11.09 -24.52
N GLU A 376 -0.25 11.74 -24.93
CA GLU A 376 -1.61 11.42 -24.46
C GLU A 376 -2.64 11.80 -25.53
N LYS A 377 -3.71 11.00 -25.64
CA LYS A 377 -4.91 11.34 -26.40
C LYS A 377 -5.86 12.10 -25.48
N ILE A 378 -6.40 13.22 -25.95
CA ILE A 378 -7.28 14.07 -25.16
C ILE A 378 -8.72 13.97 -25.65
N ASN A 379 -9.65 13.78 -24.73
CA ASN A 379 -11.09 13.88 -24.98
C ASN A 379 -11.66 14.99 -24.11
N ILE A 380 -12.36 15.95 -24.71
CA ILE A 380 -13.10 17.00 -24.01
C ILE A 380 -14.60 16.67 -24.12
N PRO A 381 -15.21 16.13 -23.06
CA PRO A 381 -16.65 15.87 -23.02
C PRO A 381 -17.49 17.13 -23.22
N SER A 382 -18.75 16.97 -23.67
CA SER A 382 -19.66 18.06 -23.99
C SER A 382 -19.98 19.00 -22.81
N ASN A 383 -19.92 18.50 -21.58
CA ASN A 383 -20.15 19.28 -20.37
C ASN A 383 -18.90 19.99 -19.81
N LYS A 384 -17.76 19.93 -20.51
CA LYS A 384 -16.50 20.54 -20.07
C LYS A 384 -16.21 21.86 -20.77
N ASN A 385 -15.65 22.81 -20.01
CA ASN A 385 -15.11 24.09 -20.49
C ASN A 385 -13.64 24.22 -20.06
N ILE A 386 -12.71 23.82 -20.93
CA ILE A 386 -11.31 23.67 -20.59
C ILE A 386 -10.48 24.71 -21.34
N THR A 387 -9.65 25.44 -20.62
CA THR A 387 -8.51 26.14 -21.20
C THR A 387 -7.27 25.29 -21.02
N LEU A 388 -6.69 24.78 -22.11
CA LEU A 388 -5.44 24.06 -22.10
C LEU A 388 -4.30 25.04 -22.40
N ASN A 389 -3.54 25.37 -21.36
CA ASN A 389 -2.36 26.20 -21.47
C ASN A 389 -1.13 25.30 -21.64
N LEU A 390 -0.57 25.27 -22.85
CA LEU A 390 0.51 24.35 -23.17
C LEU A 390 1.86 24.79 -22.59
N ASN A 391 2.05 26.06 -22.18
CA ASN A 391 3.31 26.57 -21.63
C ASN A 391 4.55 26.14 -22.45
N GLU A 392 4.48 26.33 -23.76
CA GLU A 392 5.53 25.99 -24.74
C GLU A 392 5.84 24.48 -24.81
N LYS A 393 5.02 23.63 -24.19
CA LYS A 393 5.16 22.16 -24.24
C LYS A 393 4.40 21.57 -25.42
N THR A 394 4.76 20.33 -25.72
CA THR A 394 4.17 19.56 -26.82
C THR A 394 3.24 18.47 -26.30
N ILE A 395 2.06 18.36 -26.91
CA ILE A 395 1.20 17.18 -26.81
C ILE A 395 1.40 16.37 -28.09
N THR A 396 1.77 15.10 -27.94
CA THR A 396 1.97 14.19 -29.07
C THR A 396 1.08 12.97 -28.96
N THR A 397 0.52 12.52 -30.07
CA THR A 397 -0.08 11.18 -30.18
C THR A 397 0.51 10.48 -31.38
N THR A 398 0.87 9.20 -31.19
CA THR A 398 1.36 8.33 -32.25
C THR A 398 0.52 7.06 -32.27
N THR A 399 -0.12 6.76 -33.40
CA THR A 399 -0.89 5.53 -33.58
C THR A 399 -1.00 5.17 -35.06
N GLU A 400 -1.22 3.90 -35.35
CA GLU A 400 -1.54 3.42 -36.70
C GLU A 400 -3.06 3.42 -36.99
N ASN A 401 -3.86 3.74 -35.96
CA ASN A 401 -5.31 3.76 -36.08
C ASN A 401 -5.80 5.10 -36.65
N LYS A 402 -6.25 5.03 -37.91
CA LYS A 402 -6.76 6.15 -38.72
C LYS A 402 -8.03 6.81 -38.18
N THR A 403 -8.68 6.21 -37.18
CA THR A 403 -9.89 6.78 -36.55
C THR A 403 -9.58 7.65 -35.34
N ILE A 404 -8.32 7.69 -34.89
CA ILE A 404 -7.91 8.43 -33.69
C ILE A 404 -7.39 9.82 -34.10
N CYS A 405 -7.78 10.83 -33.33
CA CYS A 405 -7.18 12.15 -33.33
C CYS A 405 -6.45 12.41 -32.00
N THR A 406 -5.50 13.36 -31.98
CA THR A 406 -4.82 13.79 -30.75
C THR A 406 -5.80 14.43 -29.77
N ILE A 407 -6.71 15.27 -30.27
CA ILE A 407 -7.78 15.88 -29.48
C ILE A 407 -9.13 15.65 -30.12
N LEU A 408 -10.05 15.07 -29.35
CA LEU A 408 -11.47 14.99 -29.65
C LEU A 408 -12.24 15.97 -28.77
N ASN A 409 -12.90 16.97 -29.36
CA ASN A 409 -13.60 18.01 -28.61
C ASN A 409 -15.11 17.97 -28.85
N TYR A 410 -15.88 17.64 -27.81
CA TYR A 410 -17.33 17.78 -27.77
C TYR A 410 -17.78 18.98 -26.93
N GLY A 411 -16.90 19.53 -26.08
CA GLY A 411 -17.19 20.63 -25.16
C GLY A 411 -16.69 21.98 -25.64
N THR A 412 -16.28 22.83 -24.69
CA THR A 412 -15.59 24.10 -24.97
C THR A 412 -14.11 23.95 -24.66
N LEU A 413 -13.25 24.20 -25.65
CA LEU A 413 -11.80 24.07 -25.56
C LEU A 413 -11.13 25.37 -26.02
N THR A 414 -10.30 25.95 -25.16
CA THR A 414 -9.40 27.06 -25.51
C THR A 414 -7.96 26.59 -25.44
N LEU A 415 -7.18 26.82 -26.50
CA LEU A 415 -5.77 26.44 -26.62
C LEU A 415 -4.89 27.69 -26.58
N LYS A 416 -3.93 27.73 -25.63
CA LYS A 416 -2.99 28.86 -25.48
C LYS A 416 -1.61 28.41 -25.02
N GLY A 417 -0.70 29.37 -24.88
CA GLY A 417 0.62 29.17 -24.27
C GLY A 417 1.71 28.76 -25.26
N ASN A 418 1.53 29.03 -26.56
CA ASN A 418 2.56 28.89 -27.61
C ASN A 418 3.20 27.50 -27.74
N GLY A 419 2.58 26.47 -27.17
CA GLY A 419 3.03 25.10 -27.33
C GLY A 419 2.58 24.49 -28.66
N THR A 420 2.80 23.18 -28.77
CA THR A 420 2.55 22.44 -30.01
C THR A 420 1.62 21.24 -29.76
N ILE A 421 0.62 21.08 -30.60
CA ILE A 421 -0.12 19.82 -30.75
C ILE A 421 0.44 19.15 -32.00
N ASN A 422 1.16 18.04 -31.80
CA ASN A 422 1.78 17.29 -32.88
C ASN A 422 1.14 15.92 -33.03
N SER A 423 0.77 15.61 -34.26
CA SER A 423 0.16 14.36 -34.66
C SER A 423 1.11 13.60 -35.56
N THR A 424 1.48 12.37 -35.17
CA THR A 424 2.43 11.55 -35.93
C THR A 424 1.88 10.13 -36.16
N GLY A 425 2.26 9.50 -37.27
CA GLY A 425 1.79 8.16 -37.66
C GLY A 425 0.47 8.18 -38.44
N ASN A 426 -0.16 7.03 -38.68
CA ASN A 426 -1.37 6.93 -39.51
C ASN A 426 -2.64 7.33 -38.73
N ILE A 427 -2.74 8.59 -38.32
CA ILE A 427 -3.86 9.10 -37.52
C ILE A 427 -4.86 9.90 -38.37
N GLY A 428 -6.12 9.97 -37.90
CA GLY A 428 -7.23 10.63 -38.61
C GLY A 428 -7.12 12.15 -38.71
N GLY A 429 -6.37 12.79 -37.82
CA GLY A 429 -6.11 14.23 -37.77
C GLY A 429 -5.60 14.66 -36.40
N ALA A 430 -5.19 15.92 -36.24
CA ALA A 430 -4.77 16.45 -34.94
C ALA A 430 -5.95 16.77 -34.04
N ILE A 431 -6.96 17.46 -34.57
CA ILE A 431 -8.14 17.84 -33.81
C ILE A 431 -9.40 17.50 -34.59
N MET A 432 -10.33 16.83 -33.91
CA MET A 432 -11.72 16.69 -34.37
C MET A 432 -12.64 17.45 -33.43
N ASN A 433 -13.28 18.49 -33.94
CA ASN A 433 -14.10 19.42 -33.17
C ASN A 433 -15.59 19.28 -33.52
N TYR A 434 -16.37 18.82 -32.56
CA TYR A 434 -17.83 18.84 -32.55
C TYR A 434 -18.40 19.95 -31.65
N GLY A 435 -17.60 20.47 -30.72
CA GLY A 435 -17.99 21.53 -29.79
C GLY A 435 -17.50 22.93 -30.21
N THR A 436 -17.07 23.72 -29.24
CA THR A 436 -16.43 25.04 -29.47
C THR A 436 -14.93 24.94 -29.23
N LEU A 437 -14.13 25.24 -30.24
CA LEU A 437 -12.68 25.30 -30.20
C LEU A 437 -12.23 26.76 -30.37
N THR A 438 -11.34 27.24 -29.52
CA THR A 438 -10.63 28.50 -29.70
C THR A 438 -9.13 28.21 -29.70
N ASN A 439 -8.41 28.55 -30.78
CA ASN A 439 -6.95 28.56 -30.78
C ASN A 439 -6.45 30.00 -30.67
N GLU A 440 -5.85 30.32 -29.52
CA GLU A 440 -5.30 31.65 -29.27
C GLU A 440 -3.86 31.77 -29.75
N SER A 441 -3.04 30.73 -29.56
CA SER A 441 -1.60 30.85 -29.84
C SER A 441 -0.86 29.53 -30.10
N VAL A 442 -1.54 28.40 -30.13
CA VAL A 442 -0.91 27.07 -30.26
C VAL A 442 -0.60 26.75 -31.71
N THR A 443 0.53 26.07 -31.92
CA THR A 443 0.86 25.45 -33.21
C THR A 443 0.22 24.06 -33.26
N ILE A 444 -0.64 23.83 -34.24
CA ILE A 444 -1.23 22.52 -34.53
C ILE A 444 -0.56 22.04 -35.81
N THR A 445 0.11 20.90 -35.72
CA THR A 445 0.91 20.40 -36.83
C THR A 445 0.83 18.89 -36.96
N LYS A 446 1.13 18.43 -38.17
CA LYS A 446 1.22 17.01 -38.51
C LYS A 446 2.36 16.80 -39.49
N ASP A 447 3.23 15.86 -39.15
CA ASP A 447 4.45 15.52 -39.88
C ASP A 447 4.41 14.07 -40.38
N ASP A 448 3.50 13.79 -41.33
CA ASP A 448 3.50 12.53 -42.06
C ASP A 448 2.95 12.69 -43.49
N SER A 449 3.19 11.67 -44.31
CA SER A 449 2.85 11.65 -45.74
C SER A 449 1.39 11.26 -46.02
N TYR A 450 0.52 11.15 -45.01
CA TYR A 450 -0.80 10.57 -45.18
C TYR A 450 -1.87 11.62 -45.53
N SER A 451 -2.72 11.26 -46.49
CA SER A 451 -3.86 12.04 -46.99
C SER A 451 -5.00 12.12 -45.97
N ASN A 452 -4.93 13.08 -45.03
CA ASN A 452 -5.99 13.34 -44.05
C ASN A 452 -6.08 14.84 -43.72
N TRP A 453 -7.17 15.23 -43.06
CA TRP A 453 -7.36 16.59 -42.56
C TRP A 453 -6.59 16.80 -41.25
N LEU A 454 -5.88 17.92 -41.11
CA LEU A 454 -5.20 18.24 -39.85
C LEU A 454 -6.22 18.62 -38.77
N VAL A 455 -7.15 19.52 -39.09
CA VAL A 455 -8.28 19.88 -38.22
C VAL A 455 -9.58 19.61 -38.96
N THR A 456 -10.47 18.85 -38.34
CA THR A 456 -11.86 18.66 -38.79
C THR A 456 -12.79 19.43 -37.85
N ASN A 457 -13.56 20.37 -38.40
CA ASN A 457 -14.50 21.17 -37.64
C ASN A 457 -15.93 20.92 -38.09
N SER A 458 -16.75 20.35 -37.21
CA SER A 458 -18.21 20.24 -37.36
C SER A 458 -18.96 21.15 -36.38
N GLY A 459 -18.25 21.79 -35.43
CA GLY A 459 -18.80 22.74 -34.47
C GLY A 459 -18.40 24.19 -34.78
N LYS A 460 -17.96 24.91 -33.74
CA LYS A 460 -17.43 26.28 -33.85
C LYS A 460 -15.93 26.29 -33.64
N PHE A 461 -15.17 26.87 -34.55
CA PHE A 461 -13.74 27.03 -34.42
C PHE A 461 -13.32 28.49 -34.61
N TYR A 462 -12.73 29.09 -33.57
CA TYR A 462 -12.19 30.44 -33.58
C TYR A 462 -10.66 30.41 -33.52
N MET A 463 -10.01 30.86 -34.58
CA MET A 463 -8.56 31.04 -34.63
C MET A 463 -8.22 32.52 -34.42
N LYS A 464 -7.73 32.85 -33.23
CA LYS A 464 -7.28 34.21 -32.87
C LYS A 464 -5.77 34.39 -33.09
N GLY A 465 -5.03 33.29 -33.16
CA GLY A 465 -3.60 33.26 -33.40
C GLY A 465 -3.09 31.84 -33.60
N GLY A 466 -1.78 31.64 -33.40
CA GLY A 466 -1.14 30.33 -33.59
C GLY A 466 -0.93 29.98 -35.07
N VAL A 467 -0.60 28.71 -35.30
CA VAL A 467 -0.28 28.19 -36.63
C VAL A 467 -1.00 26.86 -36.83
N LEU A 468 -1.66 26.67 -37.97
CA LEU A 468 -2.07 25.36 -38.47
C LEU A 468 -1.14 25.00 -39.62
N GLN A 469 -0.43 23.87 -39.52
CA GLN A 469 0.56 23.50 -40.52
C GLN A 469 0.48 22.02 -40.87
N LYS A 470 0.51 21.72 -42.18
CA LYS A 470 0.71 20.38 -42.71
C LYS A 470 1.95 20.38 -43.59
N THR A 471 2.93 19.55 -43.25
CA THR A 471 4.27 19.55 -43.90
C THR A 471 4.40 18.56 -45.06
N GLY A 472 3.49 17.59 -45.21
CA GLY A 472 3.50 16.62 -46.30
C GLY A 472 2.18 15.86 -46.47
N GLY A 473 2.11 15.00 -47.48
CA GLY A 473 0.93 14.21 -47.89
C GLY A 473 0.05 14.91 -48.93
N THR A 474 -0.53 14.14 -49.85
CA THR A 474 -1.41 14.63 -50.94
C THR A 474 -2.88 14.35 -50.62
N ASN A 475 -3.85 15.04 -51.21
CA ASN A 475 -5.29 14.79 -51.03
C ASN A 475 -5.83 14.99 -49.59
N GLY A 476 -5.61 16.17 -49.02
CA GLY A 476 -6.12 16.55 -47.69
C GLY A 476 -6.41 18.05 -47.55
N ALA A 477 -6.58 18.48 -46.30
CA ALA A 477 -6.73 19.88 -45.94
C ALA A 477 -6.08 20.18 -44.59
N VAL A 478 -5.54 21.38 -44.42
CA VAL A 478 -5.12 21.85 -43.09
C VAL A 478 -6.35 22.07 -42.21
N LEU A 479 -7.42 22.64 -42.77
CA LEU A 479 -8.72 22.76 -42.12
C LEU A 479 -9.82 22.24 -43.05
N MET A 480 -10.55 21.22 -42.60
CA MET A 480 -11.82 20.80 -43.18
C MET A 480 -12.97 21.31 -42.31
N ASN A 481 -13.77 22.24 -42.84
CA ASN A 481 -14.84 22.92 -42.14
C ASN A 481 -16.22 22.53 -42.68
N TYR A 482 -16.99 21.86 -41.81
CA TYR A 482 -18.41 21.56 -41.96
C TYR A 482 -19.30 22.46 -41.09
N GLY A 483 -18.70 23.21 -40.15
CA GLY A 483 -19.40 24.06 -39.19
C GLY A 483 -19.08 25.55 -39.38
N GLN A 484 -18.91 26.26 -38.27
CA GLN A 484 -18.51 27.67 -38.26
C GLN A 484 -17.01 27.80 -38.00
N PHE A 485 -16.29 28.46 -38.91
CA PHE A 485 -14.89 28.82 -38.73
C PHE A 485 -14.74 30.34 -38.76
N GLY A 486 -14.10 30.90 -37.74
CA GLY A 486 -13.76 32.31 -37.65
C GLY A 486 -12.27 32.49 -37.43
N MET A 487 -11.59 33.26 -38.28
CA MET A 487 -10.16 33.58 -38.13
C MET A 487 -9.97 35.09 -38.04
N THR A 488 -9.32 35.53 -36.97
CA THR A 488 -8.96 36.95 -36.73
C THR A 488 -7.45 37.18 -36.63
N GLY A 489 -6.67 36.10 -36.53
CA GLY A 489 -5.21 36.14 -36.50
C GLY A 489 -4.60 34.75 -36.69
N GLY A 490 -3.28 34.71 -36.87
CA GLY A 490 -2.51 33.47 -37.04
C GLY A 490 -2.20 33.12 -38.49
N LYS A 491 -1.70 31.89 -38.71
CA LYS A 491 -1.26 31.39 -40.01
C LYS A 491 -1.81 30.01 -40.33
N ILE A 492 -2.20 29.78 -41.57
CA ILE A 492 -2.53 28.46 -42.10
C ILE A 492 -1.54 28.15 -43.22
N ILE A 493 -0.82 27.03 -43.11
CA ILE A 493 0.28 26.66 -44.01
C ILE A 493 0.03 25.26 -44.55
N SER A 494 -0.24 25.19 -45.84
CA SER A 494 -0.30 23.96 -46.62
C SER A 494 0.75 24.01 -47.74
N ASN A 495 1.63 23.01 -47.80
CA ASN A 495 2.66 22.92 -48.83
C ASN A 495 2.13 22.23 -50.11
N ASP A 496 1.38 21.13 -49.95
CA ASP A 496 0.99 20.24 -51.06
C ASP A 496 -0.52 20.02 -51.17
N ASP A 497 -1.32 20.67 -50.31
CA ASP A 497 -2.75 20.38 -50.10
C ASP A 497 -3.61 21.65 -50.00
N ASN A 498 -4.92 21.49 -49.76
CA ASN A 498 -5.80 22.61 -49.43
C ASN A 498 -5.47 23.20 -48.04
N ALA A 499 -5.45 24.53 -47.95
CA ALA A 499 -5.33 25.22 -46.68
C ALA A 499 -6.66 25.22 -45.91
N VAL A 500 -7.72 25.70 -46.55
CA VAL A 500 -9.06 25.79 -45.96
C VAL A 500 -10.05 25.18 -46.93
N VAL A 501 -10.84 24.23 -46.45
CA VAL A 501 -11.97 23.65 -47.18
C VAL A 501 -13.26 23.96 -46.43
N SER A 502 -14.21 24.63 -47.08
CA SER A 502 -15.58 24.79 -46.58
C SER A 502 -16.52 23.88 -47.39
N ARG A 503 -17.25 22.99 -46.73
CA ARG A 503 -18.09 21.97 -47.38
C ARG A 503 -19.37 21.70 -46.59
N ASP A 504 -20.42 21.23 -47.26
CA ASP A 504 -21.69 20.76 -46.66
C ASP A 504 -22.29 21.71 -45.61
N GLY A 505 -22.43 23.00 -45.96
CA GLY A 505 -22.96 24.04 -45.06
C GLY A 505 -21.90 24.73 -44.19
N GLY A 506 -20.62 24.36 -44.34
CA GLY A 506 -19.51 25.03 -43.68
C GLY A 506 -19.42 26.51 -44.04
N ASN A 507 -19.34 27.37 -43.01
CA ASN A 507 -19.20 28.82 -43.14
C ASN A 507 -17.86 29.27 -42.53
N SER A 508 -17.00 29.86 -43.36
CA SER A 508 -15.67 30.33 -42.97
C SER A 508 -15.58 31.86 -43.11
N VAL A 509 -15.27 32.56 -42.02
CA VAL A 509 -15.06 34.01 -41.97
C VAL A 509 -13.64 34.30 -41.53
N ILE A 510 -12.83 34.86 -42.43
CA ILE A 510 -11.41 35.12 -42.24
C ILE A 510 -11.20 36.63 -42.36
N GLU A 511 -10.98 37.32 -41.26
CA GLU A 511 -10.97 38.78 -41.23
C GLU A 511 -9.80 39.32 -40.39
N GLY A 512 -8.81 39.92 -41.05
CA GLY A 512 -7.68 40.52 -40.36
C GLY A 512 -6.44 40.74 -41.23
N ARG A 513 -5.77 41.90 -41.03
CA ARG A 513 -4.56 42.29 -41.77
C ARG A 513 -3.32 41.44 -41.44
N GLY A 514 -3.29 40.82 -40.26
CA GLY A 514 -2.20 39.95 -39.81
C GLY A 514 -2.34 38.48 -40.23
N ILE A 515 -3.42 38.13 -40.95
CA ILE A 515 -3.70 36.76 -41.38
C ILE A 515 -2.88 36.41 -42.62
N SER A 516 -2.25 35.24 -42.60
CA SER A 516 -1.58 34.65 -43.76
C SER A 516 -2.07 33.23 -44.01
N ILE A 517 -2.52 32.97 -45.22
CA ILE A 517 -2.91 31.64 -45.70
C ILE A 517 -1.99 31.26 -46.85
N GLN A 518 -1.29 30.14 -46.71
CA GLN A 518 -0.51 29.52 -47.78
C GLN A 518 -1.19 28.21 -48.18
N GLY A 519 -1.45 28.06 -49.47
CA GLY A 519 -2.15 26.91 -50.05
C GLY A 519 -3.56 27.25 -50.54
N THR A 520 -4.24 26.26 -51.11
CA THR A 520 -5.52 26.47 -51.80
C THR A 520 -6.66 26.69 -50.81
N ILE A 521 -7.46 27.73 -51.02
CA ILE A 521 -8.78 27.86 -50.41
C ILE A 521 -9.78 27.18 -51.35
N LEU A 522 -10.51 26.20 -50.83
CA LEU A 522 -11.50 25.44 -51.57
C LEU A 522 -12.87 25.63 -50.91
N ASN A 523 -13.83 26.10 -51.68
CA ASN A 523 -15.23 26.14 -51.27
C ASN A 523 -15.99 25.12 -52.12
N ASP A 524 -16.22 23.94 -51.54
CA ASP A 524 -16.75 22.78 -52.26
C ASP A 524 -18.28 22.67 -52.13
N TYR A 525 -18.88 22.11 -53.18
CA TYR A 525 -20.31 21.92 -53.33
C TYR A 525 -20.80 20.67 -52.59
N SER A 526 -21.95 20.81 -51.94
CA SER A 526 -22.77 19.69 -51.46
C SER A 526 -23.83 19.40 -52.51
N GLU A 527 -24.04 18.14 -52.90
CA GLU A 527 -25.15 17.74 -53.80
C GLU A 527 -26.55 18.13 -53.29
N ASN A 528 -26.63 18.57 -52.02
CA ASN A 528 -27.83 19.08 -51.40
C ASN A 528 -27.88 20.62 -51.46
N GLU A 529 -28.84 21.17 -52.20
CA GLU A 529 -29.07 22.62 -52.32
C GLU A 529 -29.27 23.35 -50.97
N ASN A 530 -29.62 22.62 -49.91
CA ASN A 530 -29.79 23.14 -48.56
C ASN A 530 -28.49 23.30 -47.75
N SER A 531 -27.34 22.86 -48.29
CA SER A 531 -26.04 22.83 -47.58
C SER A 531 -25.01 23.75 -48.25
N LYS A 532 -25.39 25.01 -48.49
CA LYS A 532 -24.55 26.02 -49.16
C LYS A 532 -23.36 26.42 -48.29
N SER A 533 -22.16 26.06 -48.70
CA SER A 533 -20.91 26.48 -48.05
C SER A 533 -20.54 27.91 -48.45
N SER A 534 -19.97 28.66 -47.51
CA SER A 534 -19.52 30.04 -47.76
C SER A 534 -18.13 30.30 -47.18
N THR A 535 -17.35 31.11 -47.88
CA THR A 535 -16.05 31.60 -47.40
C THR A 535 -15.91 33.09 -47.65
N ILE A 536 -15.72 33.87 -46.59
CA ILE A 536 -15.49 35.31 -46.67
C ILE A 536 -14.09 35.59 -46.16
N CYS A 537 -13.25 36.21 -47.00
CA CYS A 537 -11.94 36.70 -46.62
C CYS A 537 -11.93 38.22 -46.67
N LYS A 538 -11.48 38.88 -45.60
CA LYS A 538 -11.32 40.34 -45.50
C LYS A 538 -9.92 40.71 -45.03
N TYR A 539 -9.24 41.57 -45.79
CA TYR A 539 -7.92 42.11 -45.45
C TYR A 539 -6.77 41.08 -45.33
N ALA A 540 -7.03 39.81 -45.64
CA ALA A 540 -6.08 38.72 -45.45
C ALA A 540 -5.04 38.65 -46.57
N THR A 541 -3.88 38.05 -46.27
CA THR A 541 -2.89 37.68 -47.28
C THR A 541 -3.07 36.21 -47.67
N ILE A 542 -3.30 35.95 -48.96
CA ILE A 542 -3.59 34.61 -49.51
C ILE A 542 -2.53 34.28 -50.57
N ASN A 543 -1.57 33.45 -50.16
CA ASN A 543 -0.52 32.91 -51.02
C ASN A 543 -0.93 31.52 -51.52
N GLY A 544 -1.89 31.50 -52.44
CA GLY A 544 -2.44 30.26 -52.98
C GLY A 544 -3.58 30.50 -53.93
N ASN A 545 -4.11 29.40 -54.46
CA ASN A 545 -5.24 29.42 -55.38
C ASN A 545 -6.57 29.50 -54.62
N LEU A 546 -7.60 29.96 -55.32
CA LEU A 546 -8.98 29.86 -54.87
C LEU A 546 -9.76 28.96 -55.83
N LEU A 547 -10.42 27.95 -55.28
CA LEU A 547 -11.31 27.05 -55.98
C LEU A 547 -12.72 27.16 -55.39
N ALA A 548 -13.73 27.36 -56.23
CA ALA A 548 -15.12 27.36 -55.80
C ALA A 548 -16.00 26.55 -56.76
N TYR A 549 -16.78 25.61 -56.21
CA TYR A 549 -17.64 24.73 -57.00
C TYR A 549 -19.11 24.85 -56.60
N GLY A 550 -20.01 24.54 -57.56
CA GLY A 550 -21.46 24.51 -57.38
C GLY A 550 -22.06 25.83 -56.86
N GLU A 551 -23.00 25.76 -55.92
CA GLU A 551 -23.69 26.94 -55.37
C GLU A 551 -22.93 27.67 -54.24
N GLY A 552 -21.69 27.28 -53.96
CA GLY A 552 -20.86 27.89 -52.93
C GLY A 552 -20.52 29.37 -53.23
N VAL A 553 -20.47 30.20 -52.18
CA VAL A 553 -20.18 31.63 -52.29
C VAL A 553 -18.83 31.95 -51.65
N VAL A 554 -17.94 32.60 -52.41
CA VAL A 554 -16.68 33.12 -51.90
C VAL A 554 -16.57 34.62 -52.12
N ASN A 555 -16.37 35.36 -51.04
CA ASN A 555 -16.16 36.81 -51.08
C ASN A 555 -14.73 37.14 -50.64
N LEU A 556 -14.00 37.85 -51.50
CA LEU A 556 -12.69 38.41 -51.18
C LEU A 556 -12.84 39.93 -51.07
N ILE A 557 -12.60 40.50 -49.90
CA ILE A 557 -12.71 41.95 -49.68
C ILE A 557 -11.34 42.47 -49.25
N ASP A 558 -10.74 43.33 -50.06
CA ASP A 558 -9.43 43.94 -49.80
C ASP A 558 -8.32 42.94 -49.43
N CYS A 559 -8.39 41.75 -50.03
CA CYS A 559 -7.42 40.68 -49.82
C CYS A 559 -6.19 40.84 -50.71
N LYS A 560 -5.01 40.56 -50.15
CA LYS A 560 -3.76 40.45 -50.91
C LYS A 560 -3.56 39.01 -51.36
N MET A 561 -4.12 38.67 -52.51
CA MET A 561 -3.99 37.32 -53.08
C MET A 561 -2.96 37.30 -54.23
N THR A 562 -2.19 36.22 -54.36
CA THR A 562 -1.18 36.05 -55.43
C THR A 562 -1.43 34.88 -56.38
N GLY A 563 -2.36 33.96 -56.07
CA GLY A 563 -2.68 32.81 -56.92
C GLY A 563 -3.86 33.02 -57.88
N ASN A 564 -4.22 31.93 -58.55
CA ASN A 564 -5.29 31.88 -59.55
C ASN A 564 -6.66 31.65 -58.90
N VAL A 565 -7.72 32.00 -59.62
CA VAL A 565 -9.11 31.72 -59.21
C VAL A 565 -9.76 30.81 -60.25
N ALA A 566 -10.17 29.60 -59.89
CA ALA A 566 -10.98 28.73 -60.75
C ALA A 566 -12.36 28.52 -60.11
N THR A 567 -13.44 28.73 -60.87
CA THR A 567 -14.79 28.69 -60.29
C THR A 567 -15.87 28.16 -61.21
N ASN A 568 -16.62 27.17 -60.72
CA ASN A 568 -17.98 26.87 -61.22
C ASN A 568 -19.07 27.48 -60.32
N GLY A 569 -18.67 28.01 -59.16
CA GLY A 569 -19.55 28.71 -58.22
C GLY A 569 -19.44 30.22 -58.26
N LYS A 570 -19.81 30.86 -57.16
CA LYS A 570 -20.02 32.31 -57.08
C LYS A 570 -18.87 32.96 -56.33
N VAL A 571 -17.92 33.55 -57.06
CA VAL A 571 -16.76 34.23 -56.47
C VAL A 571 -16.81 35.72 -56.80
N VAL A 572 -16.80 36.54 -55.75
CA VAL A 572 -16.77 38.01 -55.83
C VAL A 572 -15.52 38.54 -55.16
N GLU A 573 -14.76 39.38 -55.87
CA GLU A 573 -13.64 40.14 -55.31
C GLU A 573 -13.99 41.63 -55.29
N ILE A 574 -13.82 42.26 -54.12
CA ILE A 574 -13.99 43.69 -53.86
C ILE A 574 -12.62 44.30 -53.57
N VAL A 575 -12.34 45.42 -54.23
CA VAL A 575 -11.19 46.28 -53.94
C VAL A 575 -11.70 47.68 -53.66
N THR A 576 -11.63 48.10 -52.40
CA THR A 576 -12.12 49.39 -51.94
C THR A 576 -11.11 50.51 -52.17
N SER A 577 -11.63 51.73 -52.27
CA SER A 577 -10.88 52.98 -52.38
C SER A 577 -11.68 54.11 -51.74
N SER A 578 -11.08 55.29 -51.57
CA SER A 578 -11.78 56.46 -51.04
C SER A 578 -12.91 56.98 -51.95
N SER A 579 -12.89 56.64 -53.25
CA SER A 579 -13.86 57.11 -54.24
C SER A 579 -14.95 56.09 -54.57
N GLY A 580 -14.95 54.91 -53.94
CA GLY A 580 -15.83 53.79 -54.30
C GLY A 580 -15.10 52.45 -54.25
N TYR A 581 -15.54 51.47 -55.04
CA TYR A 581 -14.91 50.15 -55.10
C TYR A 581 -15.02 49.51 -56.49
N ASN A 582 -14.06 48.63 -56.78
CA ASN A 582 -14.19 47.71 -57.91
C ASN A 582 -14.83 46.41 -57.42
N CYS A 583 -15.88 45.99 -58.12
CA CYS A 583 -16.51 44.69 -57.92
C CYS A 583 -16.17 43.79 -59.11
N TYR A 584 -15.54 42.64 -58.84
CA TYR A 584 -15.19 41.63 -59.83
C TYR A 584 -15.93 40.33 -59.54
N PHE A 585 -16.74 39.87 -60.49
CA PHE A 585 -17.39 38.56 -60.48
C PHE A 585 -16.65 37.61 -61.41
N TYR A 586 -16.19 36.48 -60.89
CA TYR A 586 -15.42 35.50 -61.65
C TYR A 586 -16.32 34.54 -62.42
N ASP A 587 -16.04 34.38 -63.72
CA ASP A 587 -16.77 33.50 -64.64
C ASP A 587 -15.76 32.68 -65.46
N THR A 588 -15.07 31.73 -64.83
CA THR A 588 -13.92 31.05 -65.45
C THR A 588 -14.30 30.19 -66.65
N ASN A 589 -15.55 29.73 -66.74
CA ASN A 589 -16.05 28.91 -67.85
C ASN A 589 -16.91 29.66 -68.85
N SER A 590 -16.95 31.00 -68.79
CA SER A 590 -17.75 31.81 -69.72
C SER A 590 -19.24 31.44 -69.73
N LYS A 591 -19.80 31.10 -68.55
CA LYS A 591 -21.18 30.66 -68.35
C LYS A 591 -22.19 31.76 -68.66
N TYR A 592 -21.80 33.03 -68.51
CA TYR A 592 -22.73 34.15 -68.63
C TYR A 592 -22.47 34.98 -69.90
N GLN A 593 -23.54 35.55 -70.44
CA GLN A 593 -23.54 36.41 -71.63
C GLN A 593 -23.81 37.89 -71.30
N ASP A 594 -24.51 38.16 -70.20
CA ASP A 594 -24.82 39.51 -69.75
C ASP A 594 -24.87 39.54 -68.22
N ILE A 595 -24.11 40.47 -67.61
CA ILE A 595 -24.09 40.69 -66.15
C ILE A 595 -24.42 42.15 -65.82
N ARG A 596 -25.16 42.34 -64.74
CA ARG A 596 -25.51 43.65 -64.16
C ARG A 596 -25.13 43.70 -62.68
N PHE A 597 -24.75 44.89 -62.22
CA PHE A 597 -24.39 45.17 -60.82
C PHE A 597 -25.32 46.25 -60.21
N PRO A 598 -26.61 45.97 -59.97
CA PRO A 598 -27.47 46.90 -59.24
C PRO A 598 -26.87 47.24 -57.87
N THR A 599 -26.70 48.53 -57.61
CA THR A 599 -26.00 49.03 -56.43
C THR A 599 -26.76 50.19 -55.81
N TRP A 600 -26.79 50.26 -54.48
CA TRP A 600 -27.40 51.32 -53.70
C TRP A 600 -26.73 51.44 -52.33
N THR A 601 -26.89 52.59 -51.68
CA THR A 601 -26.51 52.79 -50.29
C THR A 601 -27.60 52.28 -49.37
N ARG A 602 -27.27 51.54 -48.30
CA ARG A 602 -28.28 51.13 -47.32
C ARG A 602 -28.89 52.30 -46.52
N LEU A 603 -28.29 53.49 -46.63
CA LEU A 603 -28.88 54.71 -46.10
C LEU A 603 -30.14 55.02 -46.92
N ASN A 604 -31.27 55.23 -46.26
CA ASN A 604 -32.57 55.50 -46.91
C ASN A 604 -33.07 54.41 -47.88
N GLU A 605 -32.75 53.15 -47.57
CA GLU A 605 -33.21 51.96 -48.30
C GLU A 605 -32.60 51.76 -49.69
N GLN A 606 -33.31 52.09 -50.78
CA GLN A 606 -32.86 51.92 -52.19
C GLN A 606 -33.14 53.19 -53.01
N ASP A 607 -33.14 54.35 -52.36
CA ASP A 607 -33.47 55.64 -53.00
C ASP A 607 -32.46 56.06 -54.07
N ASP A 608 -31.23 55.55 -54.01
CA ASP A 608 -30.14 55.82 -54.95
C ASP A 608 -29.75 54.60 -55.83
N LEU A 609 -30.67 53.63 -56.00
CA LEU A 609 -30.43 52.42 -56.78
C LEU A 609 -30.06 52.71 -58.25
N ILE A 610 -28.91 52.20 -58.68
CA ILE A 610 -28.46 52.28 -60.08
C ILE A 610 -28.11 50.88 -60.61
N TRP A 611 -28.62 50.57 -61.81
CA TRP A 611 -28.34 49.32 -62.53
C TRP A 611 -27.17 49.48 -63.50
N HIS A 612 -25.99 49.02 -63.09
CA HIS A 612 -24.78 49.14 -63.90
C HIS A 612 -24.59 47.95 -64.85
N LYS A 613 -24.29 48.22 -66.12
CA LYS A 613 -23.85 47.22 -67.10
C LYS A 613 -22.39 46.84 -66.86
N ALA A 614 -22.13 45.55 -66.69
CA ALA A 614 -20.79 45.03 -66.45
C ALA A 614 -19.86 45.17 -67.67
N ASN A 615 -18.58 45.43 -67.40
CA ASN A 615 -17.48 45.23 -68.34
C ASN A 615 -16.97 43.79 -68.26
N VAL A 616 -16.29 43.32 -69.31
CA VAL A 616 -15.60 42.02 -69.33
C VAL A 616 -14.10 42.23 -69.36
N GLY A 617 -13.36 41.45 -68.59
CA GLY A 617 -11.90 41.48 -68.59
C GLY A 617 -11.27 40.19 -68.06
N THR A 618 -9.98 40.27 -67.76
CA THR A 618 -9.20 39.17 -67.20
C THR A 618 -8.57 39.61 -65.88
N ARG A 619 -8.67 38.78 -64.85
CA ARG A 619 -8.05 38.99 -63.53
C ARG A 619 -7.67 37.65 -62.94
N ARG A 620 -6.46 37.53 -62.37
CA ARG A 620 -5.92 36.26 -61.79
C ARG A 620 -6.04 35.06 -62.74
N ASN A 621 -5.72 35.30 -64.02
CA ASN A 621 -5.81 34.33 -65.13
C ASN A 621 -7.22 33.80 -65.42
N SER A 622 -8.25 34.57 -65.06
CA SER A 622 -9.65 34.17 -65.20
C SER A 622 -10.49 35.27 -65.82
N ARG A 623 -11.50 34.88 -66.61
CA ARG A 623 -12.51 35.83 -67.11
C ARG A 623 -13.31 36.38 -65.93
N VAL A 624 -13.47 37.70 -65.91
CA VAL A 624 -14.25 38.41 -64.90
C VAL A 624 -15.22 39.39 -65.55
N TRP A 625 -16.40 39.50 -64.94
CA TRP A 625 -17.32 40.61 -65.12
C TRP A 625 -17.05 41.64 -64.05
N TYR A 626 -16.98 42.91 -64.39
CA TYR A 626 -16.64 43.92 -63.38
C TYR A 626 -17.28 45.28 -63.63
N TYR A 627 -17.46 46.00 -62.53
CA TYR A 627 -17.86 47.40 -62.55
C TYR A 627 -17.12 48.18 -61.45
N ASN A 628 -16.86 49.46 -61.73
CA ASN A 628 -16.30 50.40 -60.77
C ASN A 628 -17.44 51.24 -60.20
N VAL A 629 -17.91 50.87 -59.01
CA VAL A 629 -18.94 51.63 -58.30
C VAL A 629 -18.29 52.90 -57.76
N LYS A 630 -18.88 54.05 -58.08
CA LYS A 630 -18.37 55.35 -57.62
C LYS A 630 -19.27 55.92 -56.55
N LYS A 631 -18.65 56.38 -55.46
CA LYS A 631 -19.33 57.13 -54.39
C LYS A 631 -20.10 58.34 -54.94
N SER A 632 -19.56 59.00 -55.97
CA SER A 632 -20.17 60.16 -56.62
C SER A 632 -21.47 59.88 -57.37
N GLU A 633 -21.74 58.61 -57.73
CA GLU A 633 -22.98 58.19 -58.37
C GLU A 633 -24.08 57.89 -57.33
N HIS A 634 -23.70 57.85 -56.05
CA HIS A 634 -24.52 57.45 -54.90
C HIS A 634 -24.45 58.52 -53.80
N ASN A 635 -24.79 59.75 -54.17
CA ASN A 635 -24.86 60.93 -53.28
C ASN A 635 -23.58 61.27 -52.47
N ASN A 636 -22.43 60.64 -52.78
CA ASN A 636 -21.20 60.70 -51.99
C ASN A 636 -21.35 60.19 -50.54
N GLU A 637 -22.30 59.30 -50.29
CA GLU A 637 -22.61 58.81 -48.95
C GLU A 637 -21.54 57.86 -48.40
N SER A 638 -21.26 57.93 -47.10
CA SER A 638 -20.43 56.94 -46.40
C SER A 638 -21.31 55.87 -45.75
N GLY A 639 -20.79 54.66 -45.58
CA GLY A 639 -21.51 53.56 -44.94
C GLY A 639 -21.54 52.30 -45.80
N VAL A 640 -22.59 51.50 -45.62
CA VAL A 640 -22.73 50.20 -46.30
C VAL A 640 -23.39 50.41 -47.66
N TYR A 641 -22.66 50.08 -48.70
CA TYR A 641 -23.16 49.89 -50.06
C TYR A 641 -23.56 48.44 -50.24
N HIS A 642 -24.71 48.20 -50.87
CA HIS A 642 -25.13 46.87 -51.28
C HIS A 642 -25.00 46.75 -52.80
N THR A 643 -24.31 45.71 -53.28
CA THR A 643 -24.25 45.37 -54.70
C THR A 643 -24.76 43.96 -54.91
N ASP A 644 -25.84 43.85 -55.69
CA ASP A 644 -26.32 42.60 -56.21
C ASP A 644 -25.67 42.29 -57.57
N ILE A 645 -25.69 41.01 -57.96
CA ILE A 645 -25.16 40.52 -59.23
C ILE A 645 -26.26 39.72 -59.94
N TYR A 646 -26.64 40.17 -61.14
CA TYR A 646 -27.69 39.57 -61.95
C TYR A 646 -27.19 39.10 -63.31
N LYS A 647 -27.71 37.96 -63.79
CA LYS A 647 -27.62 37.56 -65.22
C LYS A 647 -28.72 38.25 -66.03
N GLY A 648 -28.42 39.39 -66.64
CA GLY A 648 -29.38 40.19 -67.41
C GLY A 648 -30.25 41.11 -66.56
N THR A 649 -31.54 41.21 -66.87
CA THR A 649 -32.49 42.15 -66.22
C THR A 649 -33.07 41.58 -64.92
N TYR A 650 -33.72 42.43 -64.13
CA TYR A 650 -34.37 42.06 -62.88
C TYR A 650 -35.36 40.91 -63.04
N SER A 651 -35.04 39.78 -62.39
CA SER A 651 -35.97 38.69 -62.08
C SER A 651 -35.37 37.85 -60.96
N VAL A 652 -36.21 37.20 -60.15
CA VAL A 652 -35.73 36.34 -59.05
C VAL A 652 -34.81 35.22 -59.58
N GLU A 653 -35.12 34.66 -60.76
CA GLU A 653 -34.33 33.62 -61.42
C GLU A 653 -32.97 34.11 -61.96
N ASN A 654 -32.82 35.43 -62.12
CA ASN A 654 -31.61 36.05 -62.62
C ASN A 654 -30.64 36.49 -61.51
N PHE A 655 -31.06 36.47 -60.25
CA PHE A 655 -30.20 36.79 -59.12
C PHE A 655 -29.11 35.72 -58.95
N ILE A 656 -27.85 36.15 -58.86
CA ILE A 656 -26.70 35.24 -58.68
C ILE A 656 -26.26 35.27 -57.22
N THR A 657 -25.84 36.44 -56.74
CA THR A 657 -25.34 36.70 -55.39
C THR A 657 -25.34 38.20 -55.11
N GLY A 658 -25.13 38.58 -53.84
CA GLY A 658 -25.05 39.97 -53.41
C GLY A 658 -23.98 40.14 -52.33
N ILE A 659 -23.50 41.37 -52.17
CA ILE A 659 -22.42 41.69 -51.25
C ILE A 659 -22.60 43.07 -50.62
N ASP A 660 -22.36 43.15 -49.31
CA ASP A 660 -22.26 44.40 -48.57
C ASP A 660 -20.80 44.86 -48.53
N VAL A 661 -20.57 46.12 -48.87
CA VAL A 661 -19.25 46.78 -48.89
C VAL A 661 -19.31 48.02 -48.02
N GLU A 662 -18.46 48.09 -47.00
CA GLU A 662 -18.37 49.26 -46.13
C GLU A 662 -17.36 50.26 -46.70
N LEU A 663 -17.81 51.48 -46.99
CA LEU A 663 -16.97 52.61 -47.40
C LEU A 663 -16.93 53.67 -46.31
N LYS A 664 -15.75 54.29 -46.13
CA LYS A 664 -15.53 55.37 -45.18
C LYS A 664 -15.77 56.75 -45.78
#